data_AF-V9XMR9-F1
#
_entry.id   AF-V9XMR9-F1
#
_cell.length_a   1.000
_cell.length_b   1.000
_cell.length_c   1.000
_cell.angle_alpha   90.00
_cell.angle_beta   90.00
_cell.angle_gamma   90.00
#
_symmetry.space_group_name_H-M   'P 1'
#
loop_
_entity.id
_entity.type
_entity.pdbx_description
1 polymer ?
#
loop_
_entity_poly.entity_id
_entity_poly.type
_entity_poly.pdbx_seq_one_letter_code
_entity_poly.pdbx_strand_id
1 'polypeptide(L)'
;MSLWSRALSSDELDSRRWVDLMPWIDRYGSTRTAALGALVSSSRWWENESPAETCEHTEIPELCAELAHIYVTDHPELRFADGLLREDEVPVAALDLGPAAATLVARLPHAPTTAELFSRSPADLLGIRGADRDAVEEIVCAALVATVLREPATLEADPRAARVPAAALLLDDLAALARWSRVCGRDDAPLLLAVIDDGAPEEIQDAAARLRALTARDLPVAAPADPIAELTDYLEGLPDAERTALRRRVHDGVDDPAGPSTFPFGTAVGDLLAALRVDVRPVAAFDRIVRTHPVLGRTVQGFDVPLWRVLHRLDDRFEVADGWIAVPDLPDAEKQTRGLLSEFESPNGVVEPAAVKAVWSLPDDEFEAWTRYCGTTTFEGRLLSPPDGLAGRAAQVLEVLGDPLTADTLVARMGVNADVHTLVSELADDERFTSDGERWALAEWDIDVVTAIRNRIARLVDARGGSADRDMVVAALVDRFGISEDSARTFTAGGDFEVVDGRVRRRHRSHVPIALPERTRRLYRLGEAWRLRIPATRDHLRGAEFTVPSAVAAIAGCAPGGHVVLPSRLGGQTLRWTGPVPRLSSIRRFLEDVGVEEDNELLLEVRTDGRFDVLPLRTVADNAEPLRKALSLIGHTEPETVPEERIASALASALGLDGESRPRRILSAYRARRETEVVALLEQAWVRVPH
;
A
#
# COMPACT_ATOMS: atom_id res chain seq x y z
N MET A 1 29.22 35.44 1.15
CA MET A 1 29.65 35.15 2.54
C MET A 1 28.66 35.89 3.39
N SER A 2 27.88 35.15 4.17
CA SER A 2 26.81 35.72 4.96
C SER A 2 27.34 36.75 5.96
N LEU A 3 26.53 37.77 6.26
CA LEU A 3 26.94 38.93 7.05
C LEU A 3 27.39 38.56 8.47
N TRP A 4 26.89 37.44 9.00
CA TRP A 4 27.29 36.87 10.29
C TRP A 4 28.43 35.85 10.21
N SER A 5 29.08 35.72 9.06
CA SER A 5 30.28 34.88 8.86
C SER A 5 31.57 35.70 8.63
N ARG A 6 31.49 37.03 8.75
CA ARG A 6 32.63 37.96 8.60
C ARG A 6 32.68 38.93 9.77
N ALA A 7 33.87 39.43 10.07
CA ALA A 7 34.04 40.55 10.98
C ALA A 7 33.26 41.79 10.49
N LEU A 8 32.60 42.48 11.43
CA LEU A 8 31.88 43.74 11.20
C LEU A 8 32.72 44.89 11.76
N SER A 9 32.86 45.96 11.00
CA SER A 9 33.58 47.16 11.45
C SER A 9 32.70 48.06 12.31
N SER A 10 33.32 48.90 13.15
CA SER A 10 32.60 49.87 13.99
C SER A 10 31.68 50.78 13.18
N ASP A 11 32.03 51.09 11.92
CA ASP A 11 31.21 51.93 11.03
C ASP A 11 29.94 51.25 10.50
N GLU A 12 29.84 49.93 10.61
CA GLU A 12 28.65 49.17 10.19
C GLU A 12 27.65 48.96 11.34
N LEU A 13 28.05 49.28 12.57
CA LEU A 13 27.35 48.92 13.80
C LEU A 13 26.67 50.14 14.45
N ASP A 14 25.54 49.86 15.11
CA ASP A 14 24.73 50.86 15.82
C ASP A 14 25.47 51.38 17.06
N SER A 15 25.27 52.66 17.37
CA SER A 15 25.90 53.36 18.50
C SER A 15 25.03 53.38 19.76
N ARG A 16 23.79 52.86 19.70
CA ARG A 16 22.96 52.61 20.88
C ARG A 16 23.52 51.43 21.67
N ARG A 17 23.29 51.43 22.98
CA ARG A 17 23.75 50.35 23.84
C ARG A 17 23.00 49.06 23.54
N TRP A 18 23.62 47.92 23.84
CA TRP A 18 22.98 46.62 23.64
C TRP A 18 21.62 46.51 24.33
N VAL A 19 21.47 46.98 25.58
CA VAL A 19 20.18 46.99 26.29
C VAL A 19 19.11 47.86 25.62
N ASP A 20 19.51 48.93 24.92
CA ASP A 20 18.61 49.83 24.22
C ASP A 20 18.13 49.20 22.89
N LEU A 21 18.88 48.25 22.32
CA LEU A 21 18.53 47.47 21.13
C LEU A 21 17.83 46.15 21.49
N MET A 22 18.19 45.57 22.61
CA MET A 22 17.83 44.22 23.04
C MET A 22 17.42 44.21 24.53
N PRO A 23 16.27 44.80 24.88
CA PRO A 23 15.83 44.96 26.28
C PRO A 23 15.63 43.64 27.04
N TRP A 24 15.56 42.51 26.35
CA TRP A 24 15.49 41.19 26.98
C TRP A 24 16.77 40.84 27.76
N ILE A 25 17.93 41.38 27.35
CA ILE A 25 19.23 41.10 27.99
C ILE A 25 19.23 41.58 29.45
N ASP A 26 18.62 42.73 29.74
CA ASP A 26 18.51 43.26 31.12
C ASP A 26 17.57 42.42 32.00
N ARG A 27 16.57 41.76 31.38
CA ARG A 27 15.65 40.85 32.06
C ARG A 27 16.25 39.46 32.29
N TYR A 28 17.42 39.16 31.71
CA TYR A 28 18.17 37.94 31.94
C TYR A 28 18.72 37.95 33.38
N GLY A 29 17.92 37.38 34.30
CA GLY A 29 17.97 37.64 35.75
C GLY A 29 19.34 37.53 36.44
N SER A 30 19.45 38.14 37.62
CA SER A 30 20.69 38.35 38.39
C SER A 30 21.53 37.10 38.71
N THR A 31 20.98 35.89 38.56
CA THR A 31 21.69 34.62 38.73
C THR A 31 22.46 34.16 37.48
N ARG A 32 22.18 34.72 36.29
CA ARG A 32 22.83 34.35 35.03
C ARG A 32 23.69 35.47 34.41
N THR A 33 23.85 36.59 35.12
CA THR A 33 24.80 37.68 34.79
C THR A 33 26.24 37.17 34.57
N ALA A 34 26.62 36.06 35.22
CA ALA A 34 27.92 35.44 35.03
C ALA A 34 28.12 34.85 33.62
N ALA A 35 27.06 34.34 32.99
CA ALA A 35 27.13 33.80 31.63
C ALA A 35 27.35 34.94 30.61
N LEU A 36 26.56 36.02 30.71
CA LEU A 36 26.75 37.22 29.88
C LEU A 36 28.10 37.89 30.10
N GLY A 37 28.55 37.97 31.37
CA GLY A 37 29.86 38.54 31.72
C GLY A 37 31.06 37.70 31.28
N ALA A 38 30.85 36.45 30.86
CA ALA A 38 31.90 35.60 30.28
C ALA A 38 32.08 35.83 28.76
N LEU A 39 31.06 36.37 28.08
CA LEU A 39 31.07 36.58 26.63
C LEU A 39 31.96 37.74 26.20
N VAL A 40 32.02 38.81 27.01
CA VAL A 40 32.83 40.00 26.76
C VAL A 40 33.61 40.33 28.02
N SER A 41 34.87 40.73 27.87
CA SER A 41 35.78 41.00 28.99
C SER A 41 35.35 42.20 29.87
N SER A 42 34.54 43.10 29.32
CA SER A 42 34.03 44.28 29.99
C SER A 42 32.83 43.95 30.91
N SER A 43 32.85 44.51 32.12
CA SER A 43 31.80 44.26 33.11
C SER A 43 30.51 44.98 32.73
N ARG A 44 29.39 44.24 32.70
CA ARG A 44 28.07 44.75 32.29
C ARG A 44 28.14 45.46 30.93
N TRP A 45 28.89 44.91 30.00
CA TRP A 45 29.04 45.43 28.63
C TRP A 45 27.68 45.76 27.99
N TRP A 46 26.64 44.96 28.24
CA TRP A 46 25.32 45.20 27.67
C TRP A 46 24.63 46.50 28.15
N GLU A 47 24.98 46.99 29.35
CA GLU A 47 24.48 48.26 29.94
C GLU A 47 25.38 49.46 29.57
N ASN A 48 26.64 49.20 29.23
CA ASN A 48 27.70 50.21 29.19
C ASN A 48 28.26 50.46 27.79
N GLU A 49 28.13 49.51 26.87
CA GLU A 49 28.70 49.56 25.54
C GLU A 49 27.63 49.42 24.46
N SER A 50 27.92 49.99 23.30
CA SER A 50 27.25 49.76 22.03
C SER A 50 27.92 48.65 21.23
N PRO A 51 27.21 48.01 20.27
CA PRO A 51 27.85 47.07 19.34
C PRO A 51 29.08 47.67 18.63
N ALA A 52 29.06 48.96 18.30
CA ALA A 52 30.17 49.67 17.65
C ALA A 52 31.42 49.85 18.55
N GLU A 53 31.27 49.81 19.88
CA GLU A 53 32.38 49.82 20.84
C GLU A 53 32.85 48.39 21.14
N THR A 54 31.91 47.46 21.36
CA THR A 54 32.22 46.06 21.66
C THR A 54 33.02 45.38 20.53
N CYS A 55 32.85 45.81 19.27
CA CYS A 55 33.57 45.24 18.14
C CYS A 55 35.09 45.47 18.17
N GLU A 56 35.59 46.40 18.99
CA GLU A 56 37.04 46.66 19.13
C GLU A 56 37.80 45.50 19.76
N HIS A 57 37.10 44.66 20.53
CA HIS A 57 37.70 43.57 21.30
C HIS A 57 36.92 42.25 21.23
N THR A 58 35.81 42.20 20.49
CA THR A 58 34.98 41.00 20.37
C THR A 58 34.33 40.93 18.99
N GLU A 59 34.37 39.76 18.36
CA GLU A 59 33.71 39.54 17.08
C GLU A 59 32.19 39.51 17.27
N ILE A 60 31.52 40.53 16.74
CA ILE A 60 30.07 40.73 16.94
C ILE A 60 29.21 39.55 16.46
N PRO A 61 29.48 38.90 15.31
CA PRO A 61 28.70 37.74 14.90
C PRO A 61 28.82 36.54 15.84
N GLU A 62 30.01 36.28 16.39
CA GLU A 62 30.23 35.20 17.37
C GLU A 62 29.46 35.50 18.66
N LEU A 63 29.50 36.76 19.13
CA LEU A 63 28.70 37.20 20.26
C LEU A 63 27.20 37.06 19.99
N CYS A 64 26.73 37.41 18.79
CA CYS A 64 25.32 37.24 18.40
C CYS A 64 24.91 35.76 18.34
N ALA A 65 25.79 34.85 17.95
CA ALA A 65 25.52 33.41 17.96
C ALA A 65 25.32 32.88 19.40
N GLU A 66 26.18 33.29 20.34
CA GLU A 66 26.02 32.94 21.76
C GLU A 66 24.72 33.55 22.36
N LEU A 67 24.41 34.80 22.01
CA LEU A 67 23.15 35.44 22.40
C LEU A 67 21.93 34.74 21.78
N ALA A 68 22.04 34.26 20.54
CA ALA A 68 20.98 33.50 19.88
C ALA A 68 20.69 32.20 20.64
N HIS A 69 21.74 31.46 21.02
CA HIS A 69 21.61 30.26 21.83
C HIS A 69 20.88 30.54 23.16
N ILE A 70 21.26 31.62 23.86
CA ILE A 70 20.58 32.05 25.09
C ILE A 70 19.11 32.40 24.80
N TYR A 71 18.85 33.18 23.75
CA TYR A 71 17.50 33.61 23.39
C TYR A 71 16.57 32.43 23.09
N VAL A 72 17.04 31.45 22.30
CA VAL A 72 16.28 30.24 21.96
C VAL A 72 16.04 29.37 23.20
N THR A 73 17.05 29.22 24.06
CA THR A 73 16.97 28.35 25.25
C THR A 73 16.08 28.93 26.34
N ASP A 74 16.24 30.22 26.61
CA ASP A 74 15.73 30.85 27.83
C ASP A 74 14.55 31.79 27.60
N HIS A 75 14.36 32.21 26.35
CA HIS A 75 13.26 33.07 25.92
C HIS A 75 12.45 32.45 24.78
N PRO A 76 12.08 31.16 24.82
CA PRO A 76 11.46 30.48 23.68
C PRO A 76 10.10 31.10 23.28
N GLU A 77 9.39 31.71 24.22
CA GLU A 77 8.08 32.35 23.97
C GLU A 77 8.17 33.84 23.67
N LEU A 78 9.36 34.45 23.78
CA LEU A 78 9.52 35.87 23.51
C LEU A 78 9.53 36.10 22.00
N ARG A 79 8.64 36.96 21.52
CA ARG A 79 8.62 37.36 20.10
C ARG A 79 9.82 38.23 19.81
N PHE A 80 10.38 38.11 18.60
CA PHE A 80 11.52 38.94 18.23
C PHE A 80 11.16 40.42 18.26
N ALA A 81 9.96 40.83 17.85
CA ALA A 81 9.52 42.23 17.90
C ALA A 81 9.46 42.81 19.32
N ASP A 82 9.25 41.97 20.35
CA ASP A 82 9.22 42.39 21.75
C ASP A 82 10.64 42.39 22.38
N GLY A 83 11.56 41.61 21.81
CA GLY A 83 12.94 41.49 22.27
C GLY A 83 13.96 42.33 21.50
N LEU A 84 13.73 42.59 20.21
CA LEU A 84 14.67 43.22 19.29
C LEU A 84 14.07 44.53 18.77
N LEU A 85 14.58 45.65 19.27
CA LEU A 85 14.06 46.97 18.99
C LEU A 85 14.66 47.54 17.69
N ARG A 86 14.06 47.16 16.57
CA ARG A 86 14.41 47.63 15.22
C ARG A 86 13.15 47.97 14.42
N GLU A 87 13.09 49.17 13.86
CA GLU A 87 11.95 49.64 13.04
C GLU A 87 12.17 49.47 11.53
N ASP A 88 13.42 49.29 11.10
CA ASP A 88 13.76 49.12 9.69
C ASP A 88 13.26 47.76 9.15
N GLU A 89 12.43 47.80 8.10
CA GLU A 89 12.00 46.59 7.40
C GLU A 89 13.03 46.15 6.37
N VAL A 90 13.48 44.91 6.51
CA VAL A 90 14.46 44.28 5.60
C VAL A 90 13.82 43.06 4.96
N PRO A 91 14.01 42.80 3.66
CA PRO A 91 13.57 41.55 3.04
C PRO A 91 14.26 40.35 3.72
N VAL A 92 13.52 39.29 4.06
CA VAL A 92 14.13 38.11 4.71
C VAL A 92 15.19 37.46 3.82
N ALA A 93 15.04 37.55 2.49
CA ALA A 93 16.06 37.08 1.55
C ALA A 93 17.43 37.78 1.72
N ALA A 94 17.46 38.99 2.26
CA ALA A 94 18.69 39.73 2.54
C ALA A 94 19.39 39.30 3.84
N LEU A 95 18.76 38.42 4.64
CA LEU A 95 19.43 37.80 5.76
C LEU A 95 20.54 36.85 5.26
N ASP A 96 20.41 36.17 4.11
CA ASP A 96 21.40 35.17 3.64
C ASP A 96 21.47 33.93 4.56
N LEU A 97 20.29 33.41 4.91
CA LEU A 97 20.09 32.18 5.69
C LEU A 97 20.54 30.94 4.92
N GLY A 98 21.13 29.98 5.63
CA GLY A 98 21.45 28.65 5.14
C GLY A 98 20.21 27.86 4.71
N PRO A 99 20.36 26.77 3.93
CA PRO A 99 19.23 26.05 3.34
C PRO A 99 18.18 25.57 4.35
N ALA A 100 18.60 25.14 5.56
CA ALA A 100 17.71 24.69 6.62
C ALA A 100 16.85 25.85 7.15
N ALA A 101 17.49 26.91 7.66
CA ALA A 101 16.83 28.12 8.14
C ALA A 101 15.93 28.78 7.07
N ALA A 102 16.44 28.94 5.84
CA ALA A 102 15.68 29.50 4.73
C ALA A 102 14.45 28.64 4.37
N THR A 103 14.53 27.31 4.48
CA THR A 103 13.38 26.42 4.28
C THR A 103 12.32 26.61 5.37
N LEU A 104 12.71 26.80 6.62
CA LEU A 104 11.77 27.09 7.71
C LEU A 104 11.06 28.41 7.49
N VAL A 105 11.80 29.46 7.11
CA VAL A 105 11.17 30.76 6.81
C VAL A 105 10.24 30.67 5.59
N ALA A 106 10.62 29.93 4.54
CA ALA A 106 9.75 29.71 3.37
C ALA A 106 8.44 28.97 3.71
N ARG A 107 8.40 28.22 4.82
CA ARG A 107 7.19 27.54 5.32
C ARG A 107 6.27 28.47 6.11
N LEU A 108 6.74 29.63 6.53
CA LEU A 108 5.91 30.61 7.21
C LEU A 108 4.88 31.20 6.23
N PRO A 109 3.62 31.40 6.67
CA PRO A 109 2.61 32.04 5.85
C PRO A 109 2.99 33.51 5.62
N HIS A 110 3.42 33.82 4.40
CA HIS A 110 3.72 35.17 3.91
C HIS A 110 4.60 35.98 4.88
N ALA A 111 5.87 35.59 5.00
CA ALA A 111 6.88 36.37 5.72
C ALA A 111 8.00 36.92 4.80
N PRO A 112 7.70 37.71 3.73
CA PRO A 112 8.74 38.36 2.93
C PRO A 112 9.66 39.33 3.69
N THR A 113 9.24 39.89 4.84
CA THR A 113 10.04 40.91 5.56
C THR A 113 10.37 40.52 7.01
N THR A 114 11.39 41.19 7.58
CA THR A 114 11.76 41.04 9.00
C THR A 114 10.62 41.41 9.94
N ALA A 115 9.72 42.33 9.58
CA ALA A 115 8.56 42.66 10.41
C ALA A 115 7.65 41.45 10.64
N GLU A 116 7.38 40.67 9.59
CA GLU A 116 6.54 39.48 9.69
C GLU A 116 7.29 38.33 10.37
N LEU A 117 8.58 38.15 10.08
CA LEU A 117 9.43 37.20 10.80
C LEU A 117 9.49 37.54 12.30
N PHE A 118 9.58 38.83 12.64
CA PHE A 118 9.75 39.28 14.02
C PHE A 118 8.47 39.20 14.84
N SER A 119 7.31 39.02 14.19
CA SER A 119 6.06 38.70 14.87
C SER A 119 6.06 37.32 15.55
N ARG A 120 7.08 36.49 15.30
CA ARG A 120 7.23 35.11 15.79
C ARG A 120 8.19 35.01 16.96
N SER A 121 8.04 33.95 17.75
CA SER A 121 8.98 33.52 18.80
C SER A 121 9.83 32.31 18.35
N PRO A 122 10.93 31.98 19.06
CA PRO A 122 11.66 30.73 18.82
C PRO A 122 10.77 29.48 18.90
N ALA A 123 9.82 29.45 19.85
CA ALA A 123 8.86 28.35 20.00
C ALA A 123 7.94 28.23 18.77
N ASP A 124 7.49 29.36 18.20
CA ASP A 124 6.72 29.36 16.95
C ASP A 124 7.53 28.73 15.80
N LEU A 125 8.83 29.04 15.71
CA LEU A 125 9.72 28.51 14.68
C LEU A 125 10.02 27.02 14.89
N LEU A 126 10.28 26.58 16.12
CA LEU A 126 10.46 25.17 16.47
C LEU A 126 9.19 24.34 16.23
N GLY A 127 8.01 24.98 16.28
CA GLY A 127 6.74 24.36 15.91
C GLY A 127 6.56 24.13 14.40
N ILE A 128 7.43 24.69 13.56
CA ILE A 128 7.39 24.47 12.11
C ILE A 128 7.86 23.06 11.82
N ARG A 129 7.12 22.37 10.96
CA ARG A 129 7.47 21.02 10.51
C ARG A 129 8.90 21.00 9.95
N GLY A 130 9.72 20.08 10.43
CA GLY A 130 11.11 19.88 10.00
C GLY A 130 12.07 20.94 10.52
N ALA A 131 11.69 21.70 11.55
CA ALA A 131 12.62 22.55 12.29
C ALA A 131 13.56 21.70 13.12
N ASP A 132 14.84 22.06 13.08
CA ASP A 132 15.85 21.66 14.04
C ASP A 132 16.32 22.90 14.80
N ARG A 133 17.00 22.67 15.91
CA ARG A 133 17.42 23.73 16.83
C ARG A 133 18.44 24.66 16.17
N ASP A 134 19.40 24.10 15.44
CA ASP A 134 20.49 24.85 14.81
C ASP A 134 19.95 25.85 13.77
N ALA A 135 18.97 25.43 12.96
CA ALA A 135 18.32 26.30 11.99
C ALA A 135 17.54 27.45 12.65
N VAL A 136 16.90 27.20 13.81
CA VAL A 136 16.22 28.25 14.57
C VAL A 136 17.22 29.20 15.21
N GLU A 137 18.29 28.68 15.81
CA GLU A 137 19.39 29.49 16.36
C GLU A 137 20.05 30.35 15.26
N GLU A 138 20.20 29.84 14.03
CA GLU A 138 20.67 30.62 12.88
C GLU A 138 19.72 31.77 12.54
N ILE A 139 18.41 31.53 12.49
CA ILE A 139 17.40 32.58 12.24
C ILE A 139 17.46 33.66 13.33
N VAL A 140 17.59 33.27 14.60
CA VAL A 140 17.70 34.21 15.71
C VAL A 140 19.01 34.99 15.63
N CYS A 141 20.14 34.34 15.32
CA CYS A 141 21.42 35.00 15.12
C CYS A 141 21.35 36.05 13.99
N ALA A 142 20.74 35.68 12.86
CA ALA A 142 20.49 36.59 11.74
C ALA A 142 19.66 37.82 12.16
N ALA A 143 18.60 37.60 12.95
CA ALA A 143 17.76 38.65 13.49
C ALA A 143 18.52 39.58 14.46
N LEU A 144 19.35 39.00 15.33
CA LEU A 144 20.21 39.76 16.26
C LEU A 144 21.23 40.61 15.50
N VAL A 145 21.90 40.04 14.50
CA VAL A 145 22.87 40.76 13.66
C VAL A 145 22.18 41.91 12.91
N ALA A 146 21.04 41.66 12.27
CA ALA A 146 20.25 42.71 11.62
C ALA A 146 19.84 43.82 12.60
N THR A 147 19.61 43.48 13.87
CA THR A 147 19.24 44.42 14.93
C THR A 147 20.41 45.29 15.39
N VAL A 148 21.67 44.87 15.25
CA VAL A 148 22.84 45.66 15.68
C VAL A 148 23.51 46.46 14.56
N LEU A 149 23.08 46.27 13.31
CA LEU A 149 23.55 47.06 12.19
C LEU A 149 23.07 48.52 12.28
N ARG A 150 23.92 49.44 11.82
CA ARG A 150 23.62 50.86 11.74
C ARG A 150 22.55 51.16 10.68
N GLU A 151 22.70 50.55 9.50
CA GLU A 151 21.82 50.74 8.34
C GLU A 151 21.36 49.39 7.75
N PRO A 152 20.54 48.61 8.46
CA PRO A 152 20.13 47.28 8.01
C PRO A 152 19.28 47.29 6.72
N ALA A 153 18.65 48.41 6.38
CA ALA A 153 17.93 48.58 5.11
C ALA A 153 18.85 48.52 3.87
N THR A 154 20.18 48.60 4.04
CA THR A 154 21.16 48.48 2.94
C THR A 154 21.50 47.03 2.59
N LEU A 155 20.98 46.06 3.33
CA LEU A 155 21.23 44.64 3.06
C LEU A 155 20.54 44.22 1.75
N GLU A 156 21.32 43.63 0.85
CA GLU A 156 20.84 43.07 -0.42
C GLU A 156 20.81 41.54 -0.34
N ALA A 157 19.80 40.94 -0.96
CA ALA A 157 19.73 39.49 -1.11
C ALA A 157 20.89 38.97 -1.98
N ASP A 158 21.58 37.91 -1.54
CA ASP A 158 22.61 37.27 -2.37
C ASP A 158 21.94 36.71 -3.64
N PRO A 159 22.31 37.16 -4.85
CA PRO A 159 21.76 36.63 -6.09
C PRO A 159 22.07 35.14 -6.32
N ARG A 160 23.02 34.58 -5.57
CA ARG A 160 23.39 33.15 -5.58
C ARG A 160 22.57 32.31 -4.60
N ALA A 161 21.80 32.93 -3.71
CA ALA A 161 20.94 32.21 -2.78
C ALA A 161 20.01 31.26 -3.54
N ALA A 162 19.78 30.08 -2.97
CA ALA A 162 18.96 29.06 -3.61
C ALA A 162 17.53 29.60 -3.83
N ARG A 163 17.08 29.64 -5.09
CA ARG A 163 15.70 30.03 -5.43
C ARG A 163 14.65 29.13 -4.77
N VAL A 164 15.04 27.89 -4.46
CA VAL A 164 14.22 26.90 -3.74
C VAL A 164 15.07 26.33 -2.61
N PRO A 165 15.05 26.93 -1.41
CA PRO A 165 15.88 26.50 -0.28
C PRO A 165 15.71 25.01 0.07
N ALA A 166 14.48 24.51 -0.02
CA ALA A 166 14.17 23.12 0.29
C ALA A 166 14.84 22.12 -0.67
N ALA A 167 15.09 22.51 -1.93
CA ALA A 167 15.79 21.66 -2.89
C ALA A 167 17.30 21.58 -2.60
N ALA A 168 17.90 22.68 -2.14
CA ALA A 168 19.28 22.68 -1.67
C ALA A 168 19.43 21.82 -0.41
N LEU A 169 18.55 22.02 0.58
CA LEU A 169 18.49 21.24 1.81
C LEU A 169 18.34 19.73 1.54
N LEU A 170 17.46 19.34 0.60
CA LEU A 170 17.28 17.95 0.17
C LEU A 170 18.59 17.32 -0.31
N LEU A 171 19.38 18.05 -1.10
CA LEU A 171 20.66 17.55 -1.60
C LEU A 171 21.70 17.39 -0.47
N ASP A 172 21.76 18.35 0.45
CA ASP A 172 22.68 18.32 1.59
C ASP A 172 22.35 17.15 2.54
N ASP A 173 21.07 16.95 2.86
CA ASP A 173 20.60 15.86 3.73
C ASP A 173 20.82 14.48 3.08
N LEU A 174 20.54 14.33 1.78
CA LEU A 174 20.84 13.11 1.04
C LEU A 174 22.34 12.81 1.02
N ALA A 175 23.19 13.83 0.87
CA ALA A 175 24.63 13.67 0.93
C ALA A 175 25.11 13.24 2.32
N ALA A 176 24.51 13.77 3.39
CA ALA A 176 24.79 13.35 4.76
C ALA A 176 24.41 11.88 5.01
N LEU A 177 23.21 11.47 4.60
CA LEU A 177 22.78 10.07 4.68
C LEU A 177 23.66 9.14 3.83
N ALA A 178 24.02 9.55 2.62
CA ALA A 178 24.92 8.77 1.77
C ALA A 178 26.28 8.56 2.43
N ARG A 179 26.87 9.61 3.03
CA ARG A 179 28.13 9.49 3.79
C ARG A 179 27.98 8.51 4.95
N TRP A 180 26.90 8.60 5.72
CA TRP A 180 26.66 7.70 6.85
C TRP A 180 26.49 6.24 6.40
N SER A 181 25.70 5.97 5.35
CA SER A 181 25.53 4.62 4.79
C SER A 181 26.85 4.00 4.39
N ARG A 182 27.75 4.76 3.75
CA ARG A 182 29.09 4.28 3.39
C ARG A 182 29.93 3.95 4.62
N VAL A 183 29.87 4.76 5.67
CA VAL A 183 30.57 4.47 6.95
C VAL A 183 30.04 3.18 7.58
N CYS A 184 28.73 2.92 7.49
CA CYS A 184 28.13 1.67 7.97
C CYS A 184 28.32 0.46 7.03
N GLY A 185 29.04 0.59 5.90
CA GLY A 185 29.23 -0.49 4.93
C GLY A 185 27.96 -0.86 4.14
N ARG A 186 27.03 0.08 3.99
CA ARG A 186 25.73 -0.08 3.32
C ARG A 186 25.69 0.66 1.97
N ASP A 187 26.68 0.40 1.11
CA ASP A 187 26.89 1.17 -0.12
C ASP A 187 25.72 1.09 -1.13
N ASP A 188 25.06 -0.07 -1.23
CA ASP A 188 23.96 -0.32 -2.17
C ASP A 188 22.56 -0.15 -1.52
N ALA A 189 22.50 0.31 -0.26
CA ALA A 189 21.24 0.47 0.43
C ALA A 189 20.45 1.70 -0.08
N PRO A 190 19.13 1.60 -0.27
CA PRO A 190 18.31 2.74 -0.66
C PRO A 190 18.31 3.84 0.42
N LEU A 191 18.63 5.08 0.06
CA LEU A 191 18.70 6.21 1.01
C LEU A 191 17.33 6.66 1.54
N LEU A 192 16.30 6.65 0.69
CA LEU A 192 14.95 7.12 1.05
C LEU A 192 14.13 6.11 1.88
N LEU A 193 14.54 4.84 1.90
CA LEU A 193 13.89 3.77 2.66
C LEU A 193 14.73 3.32 3.86
N ALA A 194 15.90 3.94 4.09
CA ALA A 194 16.75 3.59 5.20
C ALA A 194 16.04 3.92 6.52
N VAL A 195 15.73 2.88 7.30
CA VAL A 195 15.39 3.03 8.70
C VAL A 195 16.68 3.44 9.40
N ILE A 196 16.69 4.63 9.98
CA ILE A 196 17.81 5.07 10.81
C ILE A 196 17.77 4.25 12.10
N ASP A 197 18.90 3.61 12.40
CA ASP A 197 19.09 2.87 13.63
C ASP A 197 19.05 3.83 14.84
N ASP A 198 18.47 3.40 15.97
CA ASP A 198 18.30 4.23 17.19
C ASP A 198 19.64 4.79 17.76
N GLY A 199 20.80 4.33 17.26
CA GLY A 199 22.13 4.79 17.64
C GLY A 199 22.84 5.71 16.63
N ALA A 200 22.16 6.21 15.60
CA ALA A 200 22.76 7.15 14.66
C ALA A 200 23.08 8.50 15.32
N PRO A 201 24.10 9.25 14.84
CA PRO A 201 24.38 10.61 15.32
C PRO A 201 23.17 11.54 15.17
N GLU A 202 23.05 12.53 16.05
CA GLU A 202 21.93 13.48 16.08
C GLU A 202 21.77 14.20 14.74
N GLU A 203 22.87 14.60 14.10
CA GLU A 203 22.86 15.30 12.82
C GLU A 203 22.29 14.43 11.69
N ILE A 204 22.46 13.11 11.79
CA ILE A 204 21.92 12.13 10.84
C ILE A 204 20.42 11.88 11.10
N GLN A 205 20.01 11.88 12.37
CA GLN A 205 18.60 11.81 12.76
C GLN A 205 17.84 13.04 12.27
N ASP A 206 18.41 14.24 12.45
CA ASP A 206 17.85 15.51 12.01
C ASP A 206 17.74 15.59 10.49
N ALA A 207 18.79 15.18 9.76
CA ALA A 207 18.75 15.11 8.30
C ALA A 207 17.59 14.24 7.80
N ALA A 208 17.35 13.08 8.42
CA ALA A 208 16.20 12.26 8.03
C ALA A 208 14.86 12.82 8.50
N ALA A 209 14.80 13.47 9.65
CA ALA A 209 13.59 14.16 10.10
C ALA A 209 13.20 15.26 9.11
N ARG A 210 14.17 16.04 8.62
CA ARG A 210 13.98 17.07 7.58
C ARG A 210 13.54 16.48 6.24
N LEU A 211 14.16 15.38 5.80
CA LEU A 211 13.75 14.67 4.58
C LEU A 211 12.31 14.16 4.68
N ARG A 212 11.92 13.58 5.83
CA ARG A 212 10.54 13.13 6.09
C ARG A 212 9.54 14.29 6.20
N ALA A 213 10.02 15.46 6.60
CA ALA A 213 9.24 16.68 6.67
C ALA A 213 9.02 17.34 5.30
N LEU A 214 9.72 16.95 4.23
CA LEU A 214 9.56 17.55 2.91
C LEU A 214 8.19 17.16 2.28
N THR A 215 7.53 18.11 1.64
CA THR A 215 6.28 17.89 0.89
C THR A 215 6.24 18.64 -0.43
N ALA A 216 5.22 18.37 -1.25
CA ALA A 216 5.01 19.05 -2.52
C ALA A 216 4.95 20.58 -2.42
N ARG A 217 4.54 21.14 -1.27
CA ARG A 217 4.48 22.61 -1.05
C ARG A 217 5.85 23.28 -0.94
N ASP A 218 6.89 22.51 -0.65
CA ASP A 218 8.25 23.01 -0.52
C ASP A 218 8.95 23.16 -1.88
N LEU A 219 8.31 22.70 -2.96
CA LEU A 219 8.82 22.72 -4.32
C LEU A 219 7.95 23.65 -5.19
N PRO A 220 8.52 24.34 -6.19
CA PRO A 220 7.80 25.25 -7.07
C PRO A 220 7.02 24.46 -8.14
N VAL A 221 6.10 23.60 -7.71
CA VAL A 221 5.22 22.85 -8.61
C VAL A 221 3.97 23.68 -8.84
N ALA A 222 3.67 23.99 -10.09
CA ALA A 222 2.42 24.67 -10.43
C ALA A 222 1.22 23.85 -9.96
N ALA A 223 0.14 24.53 -9.57
CA ALA A 223 -1.12 23.84 -9.28
C ALA A 223 -1.53 23.00 -10.51
N PRO A 224 -2.08 21.80 -10.32
CA PRO A 224 -2.56 20.99 -11.43
C PRO A 224 -3.59 21.79 -12.23
N ALA A 225 -3.45 21.78 -13.57
CA ALA A 225 -4.38 22.49 -14.45
C ALA A 225 -5.80 21.89 -14.35
N ASP A 226 -6.83 22.67 -14.73
CA ASP A 226 -8.22 22.22 -14.67
C ASP A 226 -8.50 21.23 -15.82
N PRO A 227 -8.82 19.95 -15.55
CA PRO A 227 -9.09 18.97 -16.60
C PRO A 227 -10.29 19.34 -17.48
N ILE A 228 -11.24 20.14 -16.97
CA ILE A 228 -12.36 20.63 -17.79
C ILE A 228 -11.90 21.68 -18.79
N ALA A 229 -10.96 22.55 -18.42
CA ALA A 229 -10.41 23.55 -19.33
C ALA A 229 -9.64 22.86 -20.47
N GLU A 230 -8.76 21.92 -20.14
CA GLU A 230 -8.02 21.13 -21.14
C GLU A 230 -8.97 20.38 -22.09
N LEU A 231 -10.00 19.73 -21.54
CA LEU A 231 -10.99 19.02 -22.36
C LEU A 231 -11.78 19.99 -23.26
N THR A 232 -12.11 21.19 -22.77
CA THR A 232 -12.79 22.22 -23.56
C THR A 232 -11.91 22.67 -24.73
N ASP A 233 -10.65 22.99 -24.47
CA ASP A 233 -9.67 23.39 -25.50
C ASP A 233 -9.47 22.27 -26.54
N TYR A 234 -9.41 21.01 -26.08
CA TYR A 234 -9.35 19.85 -26.97
C TYR A 234 -10.56 19.77 -27.91
N LEU A 235 -11.78 19.96 -27.39
CA LEU A 235 -13.01 19.90 -28.18
C LEU A 235 -13.14 21.05 -29.18
N GLU A 236 -12.69 22.25 -28.80
CA GLU A 236 -12.66 23.41 -29.69
C GLU A 236 -11.70 23.19 -30.87
N GLY A 237 -10.58 22.50 -30.62
CA GLY A 237 -9.61 22.13 -31.65
C GLY A 237 -10.07 21.06 -32.65
N LEU A 238 -11.10 20.27 -32.31
CA LEU A 238 -11.60 19.19 -33.18
C LEU A 238 -12.47 19.70 -34.35
N PRO A 239 -12.40 19.08 -35.54
CA PRO A 239 -13.35 19.31 -36.63
C PRO A 239 -14.81 19.04 -36.22
N ASP A 240 -15.77 19.79 -36.79
CA ASP A 240 -17.19 19.70 -36.41
C ASP A 240 -17.79 18.28 -36.54
N ALA A 241 -17.36 17.52 -37.56
CA ALA A 241 -17.81 16.14 -37.77
C ALA A 241 -17.35 15.21 -36.63
N GLU A 242 -16.09 15.35 -36.20
CA GLU A 242 -15.51 14.58 -35.10
C GLU A 242 -16.12 14.99 -33.75
N ARG A 243 -16.31 16.29 -33.53
CA ARG A 243 -17.00 16.81 -32.34
C ARG A 243 -18.44 16.28 -32.22
N THR A 244 -19.15 16.20 -33.35
CA THR A 244 -20.52 15.65 -33.39
C THR A 244 -20.54 14.15 -33.13
N ALA A 245 -19.60 13.40 -33.70
CA ALA A 245 -19.45 11.97 -33.44
C ALA A 245 -19.12 11.71 -31.95
N LEU A 246 -18.25 12.52 -31.36
CA LEU A 246 -17.88 12.43 -29.94
C LEU A 246 -19.06 12.77 -29.02
N ARG A 247 -19.83 13.82 -29.34
CA ARG A 247 -21.08 14.15 -28.63
C ARG A 247 -22.04 12.98 -28.67
N ARG A 248 -22.24 12.41 -29.85
CA ARG A 248 -23.10 11.25 -30.03
C ARG A 248 -22.62 10.06 -29.20
N ARG A 249 -21.31 9.77 -29.17
CA ARG A 249 -20.73 8.72 -28.33
C ARG A 249 -21.00 8.93 -26.83
N VAL A 250 -20.83 10.16 -26.34
CA VAL A 250 -21.06 10.50 -24.92
C VAL A 250 -22.54 10.38 -24.52
N HIS A 251 -23.46 10.72 -25.42
CA HIS A 251 -24.91 10.68 -25.15
C HIS A 251 -25.58 9.35 -25.47
N ASP A 252 -25.37 8.82 -26.68
CA ASP A 252 -26.06 7.64 -27.23
C ASP A 252 -25.45 6.32 -26.76
N GLY A 253 -24.22 6.38 -26.21
CA GLY A 253 -23.58 5.26 -25.55
C GLY A 253 -23.12 4.13 -26.46
N VAL A 254 -22.83 4.41 -27.73
CA VAL A 254 -22.20 3.45 -28.64
C VAL A 254 -20.73 3.29 -28.24
N ASP A 255 -20.38 2.14 -27.68
CA ASP A 255 -19.00 1.82 -27.33
C ASP A 255 -18.19 1.53 -28.60
N ASP A 256 -17.14 2.33 -28.82
CA ASP A 256 -16.07 2.00 -29.76
C ASP A 256 -14.85 1.54 -28.95
N PRO A 257 -14.63 0.22 -28.86
CA PRO A 257 -13.66 -0.34 -27.93
C PRO A 257 -12.23 -0.38 -28.50
N ALA A 258 -11.95 0.38 -29.58
CA ALA A 258 -10.65 0.46 -30.24
C ALA A 258 -9.94 1.82 -30.12
N GLY A 259 -10.54 2.82 -29.46
CA GLY A 259 -9.94 4.14 -29.31
C GLY A 259 -8.83 4.16 -28.26
N PRO A 260 -7.56 4.47 -28.60
CA PRO A 260 -6.51 4.63 -27.59
C PRO A 260 -6.84 5.83 -26.69
N SER A 261 -6.52 5.70 -25.40
CA SER A 261 -6.61 6.83 -24.45
C SER A 261 -5.89 8.06 -25.03
N THR A 262 -6.63 9.14 -25.18
CA THR A 262 -6.14 10.37 -25.82
C THR A 262 -5.20 11.17 -24.92
N PHE A 263 -5.27 10.99 -23.59
CA PHE A 263 -4.61 11.86 -22.62
C PHE A 263 -3.48 11.14 -21.86
N PRO A 264 -2.20 11.40 -22.17
CA PRO A 264 -1.07 10.82 -21.44
C PRO A 264 -0.88 11.48 -20.06
N PHE A 265 -0.15 10.81 -19.17
CA PHE A 265 0.31 11.37 -17.90
C PHE A 265 1.13 12.66 -18.14
N GLY A 266 0.98 13.66 -17.27
CA GLY A 266 1.51 15.01 -17.43
C GLY A 266 0.52 16.02 -18.05
N THR A 267 -0.67 15.56 -18.44
CA THR A 267 -1.82 16.42 -18.78
C THR A 267 -2.80 16.46 -17.61
N ALA A 268 -3.64 17.49 -17.48
CA ALA A 268 -4.60 17.57 -16.38
C ALA A 268 -5.61 16.41 -16.41
N VAL A 269 -6.11 16.04 -17.60
CA VAL A 269 -7.00 14.89 -17.75
C VAL A 269 -6.26 13.58 -17.45
N GLY A 270 -5.04 13.40 -17.99
CA GLY A 270 -4.23 12.20 -17.76
C GLY A 270 -3.80 12.01 -16.30
N ASP A 271 -3.48 13.10 -15.60
CA ASP A 271 -3.11 13.12 -14.18
C ASP A 271 -4.32 12.79 -13.30
N LEU A 272 -5.49 13.35 -13.59
CA LEU A 272 -6.75 12.99 -12.92
C LEU A 272 -7.05 11.50 -13.12
N LEU A 273 -6.97 10.98 -14.34
CA LEU A 273 -7.18 9.55 -14.62
C LEU A 273 -6.14 8.66 -13.91
N ALA A 274 -4.90 9.11 -13.77
CA ALA A 274 -3.88 8.41 -12.98
C ALA A 274 -4.23 8.39 -11.48
N ALA A 275 -4.66 9.52 -10.92
CA ALA A 275 -5.08 9.62 -9.53
C ALA A 275 -6.32 8.76 -9.23
N LEU A 276 -7.35 8.81 -10.09
CA LEU A 276 -8.54 7.97 -9.96
C LEU A 276 -8.20 6.48 -9.95
N ARG A 277 -7.30 6.04 -10.83
CA ARG A 277 -6.84 4.64 -10.84
C ARG A 277 -6.09 4.24 -9.58
N VAL A 278 -5.56 5.18 -8.78
CA VAL A 278 -5.00 4.85 -7.47
C VAL A 278 -6.10 4.71 -6.43
N ASP A 279 -7.02 5.68 -6.39
CA ASP A 279 -8.08 5.76 -5.38
C ASP A 279 -9.20 4.72 -5.54
N VAL A 280 -9.36 4.21 -6.77
CA VAL A 280 -10.38 3.21 -7.13
C VAL A 280 -9.92 1.78 -6.87
N ARG A 281 -8.63 1.43 -7.00
CA ARG A 281 -8.19 0.03 -7.23
C ARG A 281 -8.75 -1.06 -6.28
N PRO A 282 -9.27 -2.18 -6.81
CA PRO A 282 -9.83 -2.36 -8.16
C PRO A 282 -11.23 -1.76 -8.33
N VAL A 283 -11.91 -1.47 -7.21
CA VAL A 283 -13.25 -0.89 -7.17
C VAL A 283 -13.41 0.08 -6.00
N ALA A 284 -14.27 1.09 -6.16
CA ALA A 284 -14.66 2.02 -5.10
C ALA A 284 -16.13 2.43 -5.27
N ALA A 285 -16.78 2.82 -4.17
CA ALA A 285 -18.10 3.45 -4.28
C ALA A 285 -17.97 4.78 -5.04
N PHE A 286 -18.79 4.96 -6.06
CA PHE A 286 -18.71 6.12 -6.95
C PHE A 286 -18.92 7.44 -6.18
N ASP A 287 -19.86 7.47 -5.23
CA ASP A 287 -20.14 8.65 -4.40
C ASP A 287 -18.94 9.07 -3.52
N ARG A 288 -18.12 8.11 -3.06
CA ARG A 288 -16.88 8.45 -2.36
C ARG A 288 -15.89 9.10 -3.31
N ILE A 289 -15.71 8.55 -4.49
CA ILE A 289 -14.77 9.06 -5.48
C ILE A 289 -15.17 10.47 -5.95
N VAL A 290 -16.46 10.75 -6.15
CA VAL A 290 -16.93 12.12 -6.47
C VAL A 290 -16.70 13.09 -5.31
N ARG A 291 -16.83 12.66 -4.05
CA ARG A 291 -16.48 13.51 -2.88
C ARG A 291 -14.99 13.81 -2.81
N THR A 292 -14.14 12.83 -3.11
CA THR A 292 -12.67 13.01 -3.14
C THR A 292 -12.24 13.87 -4.33
N HIS A 293 -12.90 13.70 -5.49
CA HIS A 293 -12.62 14.41 -6.73
C HIS A 293 -13.88 15.16 -7.23
N PRO A 294 -14.26 16.30 -6.61
CA PRO A 294 -15.48 17.03 -6.96
C PRO A 294 -15.55 17.47 -8.42
N VAL A 295 -14.39 17.59 -9.08
CA VAL A 295 -14.30 17.92 -10.51
C VAL A 295 -15.03 16.92 -11.40
N LEU A 296 -15.15 15.66 -10.99
CA LEU A 296 -15.92 14.64 -11.70
C LEU A 296 -17.40 15.00 -11.86
N GLY A 297 -17.98 15.67 -10.87
CA GLY A 297 -19.38 16.11 -10.87
C GLY A 297 -19.65 17.40 -11.64
N ARG A 298 -18.60 18.17 -11.99
CA ARG A 298 -18.74 19.42 -12.74
C ARG A 298 -19.13 19.12 -14.19
N THR A 299 -20.02 19.95 -14.74
CA THR A 299 -20.47 19.83 -16.13
C THR A 299 -19.39 20.30 -17.10
N VAL A 300 -19.16 19.51 -18.15
CA VAL A 300 -18.29 19.90 -19.27
C VAL A 300 -19.11 20.67 -20.29
N GLN A 301 -18.76 21.94 -20.51
CA GLN A 301 -19.40 22.77 -21.52
C GLN A 301 -19.19 22.17 -22.91
N GLY A 302 -20.25 22.08 -23.70
CA GLY A 302 -20.22 21.42 -25.00
C GLY A 302 -20.61 19.93 -24.98
N PHE A 303 -20.74 19.27 -23.83
CA PHE A 303 -21.46 17.99 -23.74
C PHE A 303 -22.68 18.06 -22.82
N ASP A 304 -22.76 19.07 -21.95
CA ASP A 304 -23.87 19.25 -21.00
C ASP A 304 -24.08 18.02 -20.09
N VAL A 305 -23.01 17.27 -19.84
CA VAL A 305 -22.96 16.14 -18.90
C VAL A 305 -21.79 16.32 -17.92
N PRO A 306 -21.83 15.64 -16.75
CA PRO A 306 -20.70 15.64 -15.82
C PRO A 306 -19.41 15.08 -16.42
N LEU A 307 -18.26 15.57 -15.97
CA LEU A 307 -16.94 15.15 -16.43
C LEU A 307 -16.75 13.63 -16.38
N TRP A 308 -17.19 12.96 -15.30
CA TRP A 308 -17.04 11.50 -15.19
C TRP A 308 -17.67 10.74 -16.36
N ARG A 309 -18.81 11.22 -16.89
CA ARG A 309 -19.53 10.57 -17.99
C ARG A 309 -18.80 10.77 -19.31
N VAL A 310 -18.16 11.93 -19.49
CA VAL A 310 -17.29 12.15 -20.64
C VAL A 310 -16.07 11.23 -20.55
N LEU A 311 -15.38 11.22 -19.40
CA LEU A 311 -14.18 10.41 -19.20
C LEU A 311 -14.44 8.90 -19.34
N HIS A 312 -15.52 8.37 -18.75
CA HIS A 312 -15.93 6.96 -18.89
C HIS A 312 -16.16 6.57 -20.35
N ARG A 313 -16.52 7.52 -21.21
CA ARG A 313 -16.73 7.29 -22.64
C ARG A 313 -15.49 7.52 -23.47
N LEU A 314 -14.51 8.29 -22.99
CA LEU A 314 -13.26 8.60 -23.72
C LEU A 314 -12.08 7.71 -23.32
N ASP A 315 -12.11 7.12 -22.13
CA ASP A 315 -11.06 6.27 -21.58
C ASP A 315 -11.67 4.91 -21.21
N ASP A 316 -11.06 3.84 -21.69
CA ASP A 316 -11.51 2.45 -21.49
C ASP A 316 -10.86 1.77 -20.28
N ARG A 317 -10.18 2.55 -19.42
CA ARG A 317 -9.47 2.05 -18.24
C ARG A 317 -10.26 2.25 -16.95
N PHE A 318 -11.48 2.78 -17.02
CA PHE A 318 -12.40 2.74 -15.90
C PHE A 318 -13.87 2.71 -16.34
N GLU A 319 -14.70 2.02 -15.56
CA GLU A 319 -16.15 1.95 -15.72
C GLU A 319 -16.85 2.59 -14.53
N VAL A 320 -17.98 3.26 -14.77
CA VAL A 320 -18.92 3.67 -13.71
C VAL A 320 -20.28 3.04 -13.97
N ALA A 321 -20.67 2.08 -13.13
CA ALA A 321 -21.92 1.34 -13.23
C ALA A 321 -22.37 0.83 -11.85
N ASP A 322 -23.67 0.64 -11.64
CA ASP A 322 -24.26 0.06 -10.42
C ASP A 322 -23.85 0.74 -9.09
N GLY A 323 -23.55 2.04 -9.13
CA GLY A 323 -23.08 2.81 -7.97
C GLY A 323 -21.58 2.63 -7.65
N TRP A 324 -20.88 1.87 -8.48
CA TRP A 324 -19.45 1.58 -8.38
C TRP A 324 -18.68 2.29 -9.48
N ILE A 325 -17.40 2.55 -9.20
CA ILE A 325 -16.39 2.83 -10.20
C ILE A 325 -15.33 1.73 -10.12
N ALA A 326 -14.93 1.19 -11.26
CA ALA A 326 -14.03 0.05 -11.35
C ALA A 326 -12.91 0.30 -12.35
N VAL A 327 -11.77 -0.35 -12.15
CA VAL A 327 -10.58 -0.25 -13.02
C VAL A 327 -10.09 -1.67 -13.39
N PRO A 328 -10.12 -2.07 -14.68
CA PRO A 328 -10.63 -1.30 -15.81
C PRO A 328 -12.16 -1.25 -15.88
N ASP A 329 -12.85 -2.30 -15.47
CA ASP A 329 -14.31 -2.41 -15.51
C ASP A 329 -14.85 -3.27 -14.36
N LEU A 330 -16.17 -3.33 -14.19
CA LEU A 330 -16.78 -4.11 -13.10
C LEU A 330 -16.50 -5.61 -13.23
N PRO A 331 -16.64 -6.25 -14.39
CA PRO A 331 -16.30 -7.67 -14.56
C PRO A 331 -14.87 -8.01 -14.12
N ASP A 332 -13.88 -7.21 -14.51
CA ASP A 332 -12.49 -7.42 -14.14
C ASP A 332 -12.24 -7.11 -12.66
N ALA A 333 -12.86 -6.07 -12.10
CA ALA A 333 -12.80 -5.82 -10.67
C ALA A 333 -13.40 -6.97 -9.85
N GLU A 334 -14.51 -7.55 -10.32
CA GLU A 334 -15.15 -8.70 -9.69
C GLU A 334 -14.24 -9.93 -9.79
N LYS A 335 -13.63 -10.17 -10.96
CA LYS A 335 -12.65 -11.24 -11.16
C LYS A 335 -11.45 -11.10 -10.25
N GLN A 336 -10.86 -9.90 -10.15
CA GLN A 336 -9.74 -9.62 -9.25
C GLN A 336 -10.13 -9.82 -7.78
N THR A 337 -11.34 -9.40 -7.41
CA THR A 337 -11.86 -9.58 -6.05
C THR A 337 -12.04 -11.05 -5.73
N ARG A 338 -12.68 -11.83 -6.60
CA ARG A 338 -12.83 -13.28 -6.43
C ARG A 338 -11.47 -13.99 -6.35
N GLY A 339 -10.50 -13.55 -7.16
CA GLY A 339 -9.12 -14.02 -7.09
C GLY A 339 -8.48 -13.74 -5.73
N LEU A 340 -8.58 -12.51 -5.23
CA LEU A 340 -8.08 -12.13 -3.91
C LEU A 340 -8.75 -12.94 -2.79
N LEU A 341 -10.08 -13.05 -2.80
CA LEU A 341 -10.82 -13.83 -1.80
C LEU A 341 -10.36 -15.29 -1.79
N SER A 342 -10.06 -15.85 -2.96
CA SER A 342 -9.58 -17.24 -3.07
C SER A 342 -8.21 -17.49 -2.45
N GLU A 343 -7.35 -16.47 -2.34
CA GLU A 343 -6.07 -16.59 -1.62
C GLU A 343 -6.27 -16.73 -0.10
N PHE A 344 -7.42 -16.27 0.41
CA PHE A 344 -7.78 -16.35 1.83
C PHE A 344 -8.86 -17.42 2.11
N GLU A 345 -9.30 -18.13 1.08
CA GLU A 345 -10.36 -19.12 1.15
C GLU A 345 -9.83 -20.41 1.78
N SER A 346 -10.53 -20.90 2.81
CA SER A 346 -10.30 -22.23 3.36
C SER A 346 -10.71 -23.33 2.37
N PRO A 347 -10.32 -24.60 2.56
CA PRO A 347 -10.81 -25.71 1.73
C PRO A 347 -12.34 -25.80 1.67
N ASN A 348 -13.04 -25.41 2.73
CA ASN A 348 -14.49 -25.46 2.77
C ASN A 348 -15.14 -24.18 2.24
N GLY A 349 -14.37 -23.21 1.74
CA GLY A 349 -14.91 -21.99 1.11
C GLY A 349 -15.29 -20.90 2.09
N VAL A 350 -14.61 -20.85 3.24
CA VAL A 350 -14.79 -19.81 4.25
C VAL A 350 -13.66 -18.81 4.10
N VAL A 351 -14.00 -17.52 4.02
CA VAL A 351 -13.05 -16.42 3.97
C VAL A 351 -13.24 -15.54 5.19
N GLU A 352 -12.11 -15.16 5.80
CA GLU A 352 -12.05 -14.21 6.90
C GLU A 352 -12.01 -12.76 6.37
N PRO A 353 -13.05 -11.92 6.59
CA PRO A 353 -13.02 -10.53 6.16
C PRO A 353 -11.80 -9.76 6.70
N ALA A 354 -11.45 -9.96 7.97
CA ALA A 354 -10.37 -9.22 8.61
C ALA A 354 -9.01 -9.49 7.95
N ALA A 355 -8.78 -10.72 7.47
CA ALA A 355 -7.55 -11.09 6.77
C ALA A 355 -7.45 -10.43 5.40
N VAL A 356 -8.58 -10.32 4.68
CA VAL A 356 -8.65 -9.64 3.39
C VAL A 356 -8.46 -8.13 3.58
N LYS A 357 -9.16 -7.53 4.55
CA LYS A 357 -9.09 -6.09 4.87
C LYS A 357 -7.71 -5.62 5.34
N ALA A 358 -6.94 -6.49 5.99
CA ALA A 358 -5.56 -6.18 6.37
C ALA A 358 -4.68 -5.89 5.14
N VAL A 359 -5.00 -6.52 4.00
CA VAL A 359 -4.23 -6.40 2.77
C VAL A 359 -4.91 -5.45 1.77
N TRP A 360 -6.23 -5.37 1.77
CA TRP A 360 -7.02 -4.58 0.84
C TRP A 360 -7.83 -3.49 1.55
N SER A 361 -7.47 -2.24 1.30
CA SER A 361 -7.98 -1.06 2.01
C SER A 361 -9.26 -0.50 1.39
N LEU A 362 -10.34 -1.29 1.36
CA LEU A 362 -11.69 -0.78 1.08
C LEU A 362 -12.38 -0.40 2.42
N PRO A 363 -13.11 0.74 2.50
CA PRO A 363 -13.93 1.05 3.68
C PRO A 363 -14.86 -0.11 4.06
N ASP A 364 -15.16 -0.26 5.36
CA ASP A 364 -15.85 -1.46 5.88
C ASP A 364 -17.23 -1.71 5.23
N ASP A 365 -17.98 -0.64 5.02
CA ASP A 365 -19.30 -0.64 4.37
C ASP A 365 -19.19 -0.97 2.87
N GLU A 366 -18.21 -0.35 2.18
CA GLU A 366 -17.91 -0.65 0.77
C GLU A 366 -17.47 -2.12 0.61
N PHE A 367 -16.65 -2.65 1.53
CA PHE A 367 -16.20 -4.04 1.50
C PHE A 367 -17.35 -5.03 1.60
N GLU A 368 -18.27 -4.80 2.53
CA GLU A 368 -19.43 -5.67 2.70
C GLU A 368 -20.37 -5.60 1.48
N ALA A 369 -20.64 -4.39 0.98
CA ALA A 369 -21.48 -4.20 -0.19
C ALA A 369 -20.87 -4.84 -1.45
N TRP A 370 -19.57 -4.64 -1.68
CA TRP A 370 -18.87 -5.14 -2.85
C TRP A 370 -18.69 -6.66 -2.83
N THR A 371 -18.33 -7.25 -1.69
CA THR A 371 -18.20 -8.71 -1.60
C THR A 371 -19.54 -9.42 -1.79
N ARG A 372 -20.64 -8.81 -1.34
CA ARG A 372 -22.01 -9.26 -1.66
C ARG A 372 -22.31 -9.13 -3.15
N TYR A 373 -21.90 -8.02 -3.78
CA TYR A 373 -22.01 -7.83 -5.23
C TYR A 373 -21.28 -8.94 -6.01
N CYS A 374 -20.10 -9.36 -5.53
CA CYS A 374 -19.32 -10.48 -6.09
C CYS A 374 -19.93 -11.89 -5.83
N GLY A 375 -21.14 -11.98 -5.28
CA GLY A 375 -21.84 -13.24 -5.05
C GLY A 375 -21.47 -14.00 -3.78
N THR A 376 -20.75 -13.37 -2.83
CA THR A 376 -20.49 -13.99 -1.52
C THR A 376 -21.67 -13.79 -0.57
N THR A 377 -21.82 -14.70 0.39
CA THR A 377 -22.79 -14.58 1.50
C THR A 377 -22.08 -14.45 2.83
N THR A 378 -22.72 -13.86 3.83
CA THR A 378 -22.13 -13.69 5.17
C THR A 378 -22.80 -14.62 6.18
N PHE A 379 -22.02 -15.28 7.03
CA PHE A 379 -22.50 -16.12 8.13
C PHE A 379 -21.60 -15.96 9.36
N GLU A 380 -22.16 -15.56 10.50
CA GLU A 380 -21.42 -15.27 11.74
C GLU A 380 -20.19 -14.37 11.51
N GLY A 381 -20.34 -13.33 10.68
CA GLY A 381 -19.27 -12.40 10.34
C GLY A 381 -18.20 -12.95 9.40
N ARG A 382 -18.36 -14.15 8.83
CA ARG A 382 -17.46 -14.73 7.80
C ARG A 382 -18.06 -14.65 6.41
N LEU A 383 -17.22 -14.47 5.39
CA LEU A 383 -17.66 -14.56 4.00
C LEU A 383 -17.64 -16.02 3.56
N LEU A 384 -18.68 -16.42 2.85
CA LEU A 384 -18.85 -17.76 2.32
C LEU A 384 -18.94 -17.68 0.80
N SER A 385 -18.01 -18.36 0.14
CA SER A 385 -18.12 -18.66 -1.29
C SER A 385 -19.36 -19.52 -1.55
N PRO A 386 -19.92 -19.51 -2.77
CA PRO A 386 -20.99 -20.43 -3.14
C PRO A 386 -20.60 -21.90 -2.81
N PRO A 387 -21.47 -22.67 -2.13
CA PRO A 387 -21.18 -24.05 -1.77
C PRO A 387 -21.49 -25.02 -2.91
N ASP A 388 -20.71 -26.10 -3.01
CA ASP A 388 -20.92 -27.20 -3.96
C ASP A 388 -21.94 -28.23 -3.42
N GLY A 389 -23.16 -27.77 -3.06
CA GLY A 389 -24.24 -28.63 -2.52
C GLY A 389 -24.39 -28.61 -1.00
N LEU A 390 -25.19 -29.55 -0.45
CA LEU A 390 -25.55 -29.58 0.98
C LEU A 390 -24.35 -29.92 1.86
N ALA A 391 -23.58 -30.96 1.52
CA ALA A 391 -22.32 -31.26 2.20
C ALA A 391 -21.34 -30.06 2.18
N GLY A 392 -21.23 -29.35 1.05
CA GLY A 392 -20.41 -28.13 0.96
C GLY A 392 -20.85 -27.04 1.93
N ARG A 393 -22.16 -26.79 2.03
CA ARG A 393 -22.74 -25.82 2.97
C ARG A 393 -22.57 -26.25 4.43
N ALA A 394 -22.72 -27.54 4.71
CA ALA A 394 -22.50 -28.13 6.03
C ALA A 394 -21.05 -27.94 6.49
N ALA A 395 -20.07 -28.17 5.60
CA ALA A 395 -18.66 -27.95 5.89
C ALA A 395 -18.36 -26.48 6.24
N GLN A 396 -18.92 -25.53 5.50
CA GLN A 396 -18.82 -24.10 5.81
C GLN A 396 -19.36 -23.77 7.20
N VAL A 397 -20.54 -24.27 7.54
CA VAL A 397 -21.17 -24.01 8.84
C VAL A 397 -20.35 -24.61 9.99
N LEU A 398 -19.91 -25.86 9.85
CA LEU A 398 -19.04 -26.51 10.85
C LEU A 398 -17.72 -25.76 10.99
N GLU A 399 -17.10 -25.34 9.89
CA GLU A 399 -15.86 -24.56 9.94
C GLU A 399 -16.07 -23.21 10.62
N VAL A 400 -17.14 -22.47 10.30
CA VAL A 400 -17.39 -21.17 10.93
C VAL A 400 -17.67 -21.31 12.42
N LEU A 401 -18.47 -22.30 12.83
CA LEU A 401 -18.84 -22.50 14.23
C LEU A 401 -17.70 -23.14 15.06
N GLY A 402 -17.03 -24.15 14.50
CA GLY A 402 -15.86 -24.78 15.10
C GLY A 402 -16.08 -25.87 16.11
N ASP A 403 -17.34 -26.26 16.29
CA ASP A 403 -17.77 -27.25 17.27
C ASP A 403 -18.64 -28.30 16.55
N PRO A 404 -18.62 -29.58 16.98
CA PRO A 404 -19.41 -30.63 16.35
C PRO A 404 -20.89 -30.39 16.60
N LEU A 405 -21.73 -30.61 15.59
CA LEU A 405 -23.17 -30.34 15.66
C LEU A 405 -24.01 -31.57 15.35
N THR A 406 -25.18 -31.66 15.96
CA THR A 406 -26.19 -32.65 15.54
C THR A 406 -26.71 -32.31 14.14
N ALA A 407 -27.19 -33.31 13.40
CA ALA A 407 -27.70 -33.12 12.04
C ALA A 407 -28.86 -32.11 11.97
N ASP A 408 -29.80 -32.16 12.93
CA ASP A 408 -30.90 -31.19 13.03
C ASP A 408 -30.40 -29.76 13.23
N THR A 409 -29.43 -29.57 14.12
CA THR A 409 -28.83 -28.25 14.35
C THR A 409 -28.11 -27.76 13.11
N LEU A 410 -27.43 -28.65 12.39
CA LEU A 410 -26.72 -28.30 11.16
C LEU A 410 -27.70 -27.80 10.09
N VAL A 411 -28.78 -28.53 9.82
CA VAL A 411 -29.84 -28.09 8.89
C VAL A 411 -30.39 -26.72 9.28
N ALA A 412 -30.73 -26.52 10.55
CA ALA A 412 -31.24 -25.24 11.04
C ALA A 412 -30.25 -24.09 10.84
N ARG A 413 -28.94 -24.34 11.04
CA ARG A 413 -27.88 -23.33 10.93
C ARG A 413 -27.44 -23.05 9.49
N MET A 414 -27.55 -24.02 8.58
CA MET A 414 -27.24 -23.82 7.16
C MET A 414 -28.16 -22.79 6.49
N GLY A 415 -29.39 -22.62 7.00
CA GLY A 415 -30.37 -21.70 6.46
C GLY A 415 -30.95 -22.16 5.11
N VAL A 416 -30.89 -23.47 4.84
CA VAL A 416 -31.42 -24.11 3.62
C VAL A 416 -32.56 -25.04 3.98
N ASN A 417 -33.53 -25.18 3.08
CA ASN A 417 -34.61 -26.15 3.26
C ASN A 417 -34.14 -27.54 2.81
N ALA A 418 -33.47 -28.26 3.71
CA ALA A 418 -32.92 -29.59 3.46
C ALA A 418 -33.52 -30.63 4.41
N ASP A 419 -33.73 -31.83 3.89
CA ASP A 419 -34.12 -32.98 4.70
C ASP A 419 -32.91 -33.55 5.46
N VAL A 420 -33.10 -33.84 6.76
CA VAL A 420 -32.03 -34.29 7.66
C VAL A 420 -31.46 -35.63 7.22
N HIS A 421 -32.29 -36.55 6.73
CA HIS A 421 -31.84 -37.87 6.29
C HIS A 421 -30.97 -37.77 5.03
N THR A 422 -31.37 -36.93 4.08
CA THR A 422 -30.60 -36.62 2.87
C THR A 422 -29.23 -36.05 3.22
N LEU A 423 -29.17 -35.07 4.13
CA LEU A 423 -27.91 -34.52 4.62
C LEU A 423 -27.02 -35.60 5.25
N VAL A 424 -27.57 -36.40 6.17
CA VAL A 424 -26.81 -37.48 6.84
C VAL A 424 -26.22 -38.46 5.83
N SER A 425 -26.96 -38.81 4.77
CA SER A 425 -26.45 -39.66 3.70
C SER A 425 -25.27 -39.02 2.98
N GLU A 426 -25.37 -37.74 2.59
CA GLU A 426 -24.27 -37.03 1.92
C GLU A 426 -23.03 -36.89 2.82
N LEU A 427 -23.21 -36.58 4.10
CA LEU A 427 -22.10 -36.44 5.05
C LEU A 427 -21.38 -37.77 5.29
N ALA A 428 -22.11 -38.89 5.35
CA ALA A 428 -21.53 -40.21 5.55
C ALA A 428 -20.64 -40.66 4.37
N ASP A 429 -20.99 -40.24 3.16
CA ASP A 429 -20.24 -40.59 1.94
C ASP A 429 -19.04 -39.66 1.68
N ASP A 430 -18.95 -38.53 2.36
CA ASP A 430 -17.93 -37.50 2.19
C ASP A 430 -16.83 -37.61 3.27
N GLU A 431 -15.59 -37.87 2.82
CA GLU A 431 -14.42 -38.08 3.68
C GLU A 431 -14.01 -36.85 4.51
N ARG A 432 -14.56 -35.67 4.20
CA ARG A 432 -14.32 -34.45 4.99
C ARG A 432 -14.99 -34.49 6.36
N PHE A 433 -15.95 -35.39 6.58
CA PHE A 433 -16.71 -35.45 7.81
C PHE A 433 -16.38 -36.70 8.64
N THR A 434 -16.49 -36.53 9.95
CA THR A 434 -16.47 -37.63 10.92
C THR A 434 -17.69 -37.51 11.83
N SER A 435 -18.12 -38.62 12.40
CA SER A 435 -19.23 -38.65 13.36
C SER A 435 -18.89 -39.51 14.56
N ASP A 436 -19.29 -39.03 15.74
CA ASP A 436 -19.27 -39.80 17.00
C ASP A 436 -20.58 -40.57 17.25
N GLY A 437 -21.49 -40.57 16.27
CA GLY A 437 -22.82 -41.19 16.34
C GLY A 437 -23.96 -40.23 16.66
N GLU A 438 -23.68 -39.08 17.30
CA GLU A 438 -24.68 -38.05 17.61
C GLU A 438 -24.41 -36.74 16.87
N ARG A 439 -23.13 -36.39 16.73
CA ARG A 439 -22.66 -35.13 16.16
C ARG A 439 -21.75 -35.38 14.96
N TRP A 440 -21.70 -34.38 14.09
CA TRP A 440 -20.86 -34.30 12.92
C TRP A 440 -19.77 -33.26 13.14
N ALA A 441 -18.55 -33.61 12.78
CA ALA A 441 -17.36 -32.76 12.83
C ALA A 441 -16.61 -32.83 11.49
N LEU A 442 -15.71 -31.87 11.26
CA LEU A 442 -14.78 -31.96 10.14
C LEU A 442 -13.64 -32.91 10.53
N ALA A 443 -13.34 -33.87 9.66
CA ALA A 443 -12.24 -34.81 9.83
C ALA A 443 -10.89 -34.08 9.96
N GLU A 444 -10.77 -32.89 9.33
CA GLU A 444 -9.57 -32.04 9.41
C GLU A 444 -9.16 -31.67 10.84
N TRP A 445 -10.12 -31.60 11.77
CA TRP A 445 -9.86 -31.22 13.16
C TRP A 445 -9.02 -32.25 13.92
N ASP A 446 -9.10 -33.52 13.51
CA ASP A 446 -8.34 -34.62 14.13
C ASP A 446 -7.00 -34.88 13.41
N ILE A 447 -6.90 -34.55 12.12
CA ILE A 447 -5.69 -34.78 11.31
C ILE A 447 -4.75 -33.58 11.24
N ASP A 448 -5.26 -32.35 11.37
CA ASP A 448 -4.48 -31.10 11.34
C ASP A 448 -4.89 -30.17 12.51
N VAL A 449 -4.54 -30.63 13.72
CA VAL A 449 -4.83 -29.94 14.98
C VAL A 449 -4.24 -28.52 15.01
N VAL A 450 -3.11 -28.28 14.34
CA VAL A 450 -2.47 -26.96 14.29
C VAL A 450 -3.34 -25.96 13.54
N THR A 451 -3.83 -26.32 12.35
CA THR A 451 -4.75 -25.46 11.59
C THR A 451 -6.06 -25.25 12.35
N ALA A 452 -6.59 -26.30 13.00
CA ALA A 452 -7.80 -26.19 13.82
C ALA A 452 -7.63 -25.23 15.02
N ILE A 453 -6.48 -25.26 15.70
CA ILE A 453 -6.12 -24.32 16.76
C ILE A 453 -6.07 -22.89 16.21
N ARG A 454 -5.38 -22.66 15.09
CA ARG A 454 -5.29 -21.32 14.46
C ARG A 454 -6.66 -20.76 14.12
N ASN A 455 -7.54 -21.57 13.55
CA ASN A 455 -8.91 -21.18 13.22
C ASN A 455 -9.74 -20.87 14.48
N ARG A 456 -9.51 -21.59 15.59
CA ARG A 456 -10.16 -21.26 16.88
C ARG A 456 -9.68 -19.94 17.47
N ILE A 457 -8.37 -19.66 17.42
CA ILE A 457 -7.82 -18.36 17.88
C ILE A 457 -8.42 -17.21 17.07
N ALA A 458 -8.43 -17.33 15.74
CA ALA A 458 -9.05 -16.37 14.84
C ALA A 458 -10.47 -16.01 15.31
N ARG A 459 -11.35 -17.02 15.45
CA ARG A 459 -12.74 -16.80 15.88
C ARG A 459 -12.86 -16.08 17.22
N LEU A 460 -12.06 -16.46 18.22
CA LEU A 460 -12.12 -15.85 19.54
C LEU A 460 -11.70 -14.37 19.53
N VAL A 461 -10.74 -14.03 18.67
CA VAL A 461 -10.25 -12.66 18.44
C VAL A 461 -11.27 -11.85 17.66
N ASP A 462 -11.80 -12.39 16.55
CA ASP A 462 -12.74 -11.68 15.67
C ASP A 462 -14.08 -11.41 16.37
N ALA A 463 -14.60 -12.37 17.12
CA ALA A 463 -15.83 -12.23 17.91
C ALA A 463 -15.74 -11.12 18.99
N ARG A 464 -14.54 -10.58 19.23
CA ARG A 464 -14.26 -9.51 20.20
C ARG A 464 -13.72 -8.24 19.53
N GLY A 465 -14.06 -8.03 18.26
CA GLY A 465 -13.65 -6.82 17.53
C GLY A 465 -12.16 -6.80 17.18
N GLY A 466 -11.55 -7.98 16.95
CA GLY A 466 -10.17 -8.09 16.48
C GLY A 466 -9.09 -8.12 17.56
N SER A 467 -9.47 -8.11 18.84
CA SER A 467 -8.54 -8.25 19.96
C SER A 467 -9.16 -8.97 21.16
N ALA A 468 -8.51 -10.03 21.63
CA ALA A 468 -8.97 -10.84 22.75
C ALA A 468 -7.95 -10.92 23.88
N ASP A 469 -8.42 -11.07 25.11
CA ASP A 469 -7.57 -11.35 26.27
C ASP A 469 -6.82 -12.68 26.08
N ARG A 470 -5.49 -12.69 26.29
CA ARG A 470 -4.66 -13.86 26.01
C ARG A 470 -4.99 -15.05 26.89
N ASP A 471 -5.25 -14.84 28.18
CA ASP A 471 -5.51 -15.94 29.10
C ASP A 471 -6.87 -16.59 28.80
N MET A 472 -7.87 -15.81 28.40
CA MET A 472 -9.14 -16.34 27.90
C MET A 472 -8.97 -17.20 26.64
N VAL A 473 -8.16 -16.74 25.67
CA VAL A 473 -7.89 -17.53 24.45
C VAL A 473 -7.17 -18.83 24.81
N VAL A 474 -6.15 -18.77 25.69
CA VAL A 474 -5.41 -19.94 26.16
C VAL A 474 -6.34 -20.95 26.83
N ALA A 475 -7.18 -20.52 27.77
CA ALA A 475 -8.13 -21.38 28.46
C ALA A 475 -9.08 -22.09 27.48
N ALA A 476 -9.61 -21.36 26.49
CA ALA A 476 -10.48 -21.94 25.46
C ALA A 476 -9.78 -22.96 24.55
N LEU A 477 -8.48 -22.82 24.30
CA LEU A 477 -7.70 -23.80 23.55
C LEU A 477 -7.41 -25.07 24.36
N VAL A 478 -7.06 -24.91 25.63
CA VAL A 478 -6.81 -26.03 26.55
C VAL A 478 -8.08 -26.87 26.71
N ASP A 479 -9.22 -26.22 26.95
CA ASP A 479 -10.53 -26.88 27.09
C ASP A 479 -10.92 -27.66 25.82
N ARG A 480 -10.76 -27.05 24.64
CA ARG A 480 -11.20 -27.65 23.38
C ARG A 480 -10.29 -28.75 22.85
N PHE A 481 -8.97 -28.55 22.91
CA PHE A 481 -7.99 -29.43 22.25
C PHE A 481 -7.19 -30.29 23.23
N GLY A 482 -7.34 -30.11 24.54
CA GLY A 482 -6.62 -30.88 25.55
C GLY A 482 -5.10 -30.64 25.55
N ILE A 483 -4.63 -29.50 25.02
CA ILE A 483 -3.21 -29.13 24.96
C ILE A 483 -2.73 -28.46 26.25
N SER A 484 -1.42 -28.37 26.47
CA SER A 484 -0.86 -27.63 27.60
C SER A 484 -1.01 -26.11 27.44
N GLU A 485 -1.04 -25.37 28.56
CA GLU A 485 -1.09 -23.90 28.54
C GLU A 485 0.11 -23.28 27.79
N ASP A 486 1.31 -23.84 27.93
CA ASP A 486 2.51 -23.34 27.25
C ASP A 486 2.41 -23.50 25.72
N SER A 487 1.88 -24.63 25.25
CA SER A 487 1.61 -24.83 23.82
C SER A 487 0.54 -23.85 23.33
N ALA A 488 -0.55 -23.68 24.07
CA ALA A 488 -1.59 -22.70 23.74
C ALA A 488 -1.02 -21.27 23.68
N ARG A 489 -0.20 -20.87 24.66
CA ARG A 489 0.50 -19.57 24.70
C ARG A 489 1.42 -19.37 23.50
N THR A 490 2.04 -20.42 22.99
CA THR A 490 2.89 -20.39 21.79
C THR A 490 2.05 -20.13 20.54
N PHE A 491 0.93 -20.83 20.37
CA PHE A 491 0.02 -20.62 19.23
C PHE A 491 -0.58 -19.20 19.22
N THR A 492 -0.90 -18.62 20.39
CA THR A 492 -1.43 -17.24 20.47
C THR A 492 -0.45 -16.16 20.01
N ALA A 493 0.85 -16.43 20.00
CA ALA A 493 1.89 -15.48 19.57
C ALA A 493 2.48 -15.82 18.19
N GLY A 494 1.99 -16.88 17.53
CA GLY A 494 2.56 -17.43 16.30
C GLY A 494 1.75 -17.14 15.04
N GLY A 495 2.45 -17.17 13.90
CA GLY A 495 1.82 -17.13 12.58
C GLY A 495 1.07 -15.84 12.25
N ASP A 496 -0.26 -15.92 12.20
CA ASP A 496 -1.15 -14.80 11.83
C ASP A 496 -1.51 -13.90 13.04
N PHE A 497 -1.02 -14.26 14.23
CA PHE A 497 -1.30 -13.55 15.46
C PHE A 497 -0.04 -12.91 16.07
N GLU A 498 -0.27 -11.94 16.91
CA GLU A 498 0.72 -11.33 17.78
C GLU A 498 0.09 -10.99 19.14
N VAL A 499 0.93 -10.90 20.16
CA VAL A 499 0.50 -10.50 21.50
C VAL A 499 1.02 -9.10 21.77
N VAL A 500 0.11 -8.16 21.98
CA VAL A 500 0.41 -6.77 22.33
C VAL A 500 -0.38 -6.42 23.58
N ASP A 501 0.32 -5.92 24.61
CA ASP A 501 -0.26 -5.54 25.91
C ASP A 501 -1.13 -6.65 26.54
N GLY A 502 -0.66 -7.90 26.50
CA GLY A 502 -1.37 -9.06 27.05
C GLY A 502 -2.61 -9.49 26.25
N ARG A 503 -2.85 -8.89 25.08
CA ARG A 503 -3.98 -9.21 24.20
C ARG A 503 -3.49 -9.86 22.92
N VAL A 504 -4.21 -10.89 22.48
CA VAL A 504 -4.00 -11.54 21.19
C VAL A 504 -4.75 -10.74 20.14
N ARG A 505 -4.06 -10.32 19.09
CA ARG A 505 -4.65 -9.69 17.91
C ARG A 505 -4.05 -10.27 16.64
N ARG A 506 -4.71 -10.01 15.51
CA ARG A 506 -4.15 -10.37 14.20
C ARG A 506 -2.93 -9.51 13.90
N ARG A 507 -1.92 -10.11 13.28
CA ARG A 507 -0.74 -9.43 12.78
C ARG A 507 -1.10 -8.64 11.53
N HIS A 508 -0.74 -7.36 11.49
CA HIS A 508 -0.93 -6.53 10.31
C HIS A 508 0.04 -6.95 9.19
N ARG A 509 -0.44 -7.10 7.94
CA ARG A 509 0.35 -7.46 6.76
C ARG A 509 -0.10 -6.66 5.55
N SER A 510 0.84 -6.24 4.71
CA SER A 510 0.55 -5.53 3.45
C SER A 510 0.42 -6.44 2.23
N HIS A 511 0.62 -7.76 2.40
CA HIS A 511 0.61 -8.75 1.33
C HIS A 511 -0.14 -10.00 1.80
N VAL A 512 -0.73 -10.75 0.85
CA VAL A 512 -1.36 -12.05 1.16
C VAL A 512 -0.31 -13.05 1.66
N PRO A 513 -0.67 -13.99 2.56
CA PRO A 513 0.19 -15.12 2.88
C PRO A 513 0.44 -15.99 1.62
N ILE A 514 1.61 -16.62 1.53
CA ILE A 514 1.88 -17.58 0.45
C ILE A 514 0.98 -18.80 0.62
N ALA A 515 0.11 -19.05 -0.36
CA ALA A 515 -0.67 -20.26 -0.47
C ALA A 515 0.22 -21.46 -0.86
N LEU A 516 -0.18 -22.65 -0.41
CA LEU A 516 0.48 -23.90 -0.84
C LEU A 516 0.12 -24.18 -2.31
N PRO A 517 1.11 -24.46 -3.19
CA PRO A 517 0.85 -24.80 -4.58
C PRO A 517 -0.16 -25.94 -4.77
N GLU A 518 -0.11 -26.95 -3.91
CA GLU A 518 -0.97 -28.14 -3.95
C GLU A 518 -2.44 -27.80 -3.66
N ARG A 519 -2.69 -26.68 -2.96
CA ARG A 519 -4.03 -26.20 -2.59
C ARG A 519 -4.52 -25.06 -3.49
N THR A 520 -3.69 -24.61 -4.43
CA THR A 520 -4.00 -23.49 -5.32
C THR A 520 -4.79 -23.98 -6.52
N ARG A 521 -6.01 -23.45 -6.73
CA ARG A 521 -6.87 -23.83 -7.85
C ARG A 521 -6.20 -23.60 -9.20
N ARG A 522 -6.45 -24.50 -10.16
CA ARG A 522 -5.93 -24.47 -11.53
C ARG A 522 -4.40 -24.48 -11.66
N LEU A 523 -3.66 -24.66 -10.56
CA LEU A 523 -2.21 -24.80 -10.52
C LEU A 523 -1.84 -26.28 -10.37
N TYR A 524 -1.13 -26.83 -11.35
CA TYR A 524 -0.80 -28.25 -11.40
C TYR A 524 0.69 -28.48 -11.61
N ARG A 525 1.21 -29.55 -11.02
CA ARG A 525 2.63 -29.93 -11.14
C ARG A 525 2.84 -30.95 -12.25
N LEU A 526 3.76 -30.68 -13.17
CA LEU A 526 4.21 -31.61 -14.21
C LEU A 526 5.73 -31.71 -14.19
N GLY A 527 6.26 -32.72 -13.51
CA GLY A 527 7.69 -32.87 -13.29
C GLY A 527 8.25 -31.67 -12.51
N GLU A 528 9.22 -30.97 -13.11
CA GLU A 528 9.86 -29.77 -12.54
C GLU A 528 9.14 -28.45 -12.91
N ALA A 529 7.99 -28.55 -13.60
CA ALA A 529 7.20 -27.40 -14.03
C ALA A 529 5.89 -27.31 -13.24
N TRP A 530 5.48 -26.08 -12.93
CA TRP A 530 4.15 -25.76 -12.44
C TRP A 530 3.40 -24.99 -13.50
N ARG A 531 2.17 -25.43 -13.81
CA ARG A 531 1.34 -24.84 -14.86
C ARG A 531 0.06 -24.28 -14.24
N LEU A 532 -0.12 -22.96 -14.36
CA LEU A 532 -1.36 -22.29 -13.99
C LEU A 532 -2.27 -22.16 -15.21
N ARG A 533 -3.45 -22.78 -15.17
CA ARG A 533 -4.48 -22.65 -16.22
C ARG A 533 -5.30 -21.38 -16.04
N ILE A 534 -5.29 -20.50 -17.03
CA ILE A 534 -6.07 -19.25 -17.05
C ILE A 534 -6.75 -19.04 -18.41
N PRO A 535 -7.89 -18.35 -18.46
CA PRO A 535 -8.44 -17.84 -19.71
C PRO A 535 -7.62 -16.64 -20.21
N ALA A 536 -7.40 -16.56 -21.52
CA ALA A 536 -6.93 -15.36 -22.18
C ALA A 536 -8.01 -14.28 -22.13
N THR A 537 -7.68 -13.10 -21.62
CA THR A 537 -8.58 -11.95 -21.60
C THR A 537 -8.13 -10.91 -22.61
N ARG A 538 -9.04 -10.01 -22.93
CA ARG A 538 -8.74 -8.80 -23.71
C ARG A 538 -7.56 -8.00 -23.17
N ASP A 539 -7.43 -7.91 -21.86
CA ASP A 539 -6.33 -7.23 -21.19
C ASP A 539 -4.97 -7.89 -21.43
N HIS A 540 -4.92 -9.23 -21.42
CA HIS A 540 -3.69 -9.94 -21.78
C HIS A 540 -3.29 -9.65 -23.23
N LEU A 541 -4.27 -9.62 -24.14
CA LEU A 541 -4.06 -9.33 -25.57
C LEU A 541 -3.64 -7.87 -25.81
N ARG A 542 -4.12 -6.93 -25.00
CA ARG A 542 -3.70 -5.51 -25.02
C ARG A 542 -2.32 -5.29 -24.40
N GLY A 543 -1.88 -6.22 -23.55
CA GLY A 543 -0.57 -6.22 -22.92
C GLY A 543 -0.55 -5.58 -21.54
N ALA A 544 -1.63 -5.71 -20.78
CA ALA A 544 -1.69 -5.31 -19.38
C ALA A 544 -0.85 -6.25 -18.48
N GLU A 545 -0.40 -5.73 -17.33
CA GLU A 545 0.01 -6.58 -16.20
C GLU A 545 -1.24 -7.19 -15.54
N PHE A 546 -1.12 -8.36 -14.92
CA PHE A 546 -2.25 -9.02 -14.27
C PHE A 546 -1.80 -9.79 -13.03
N THR A 547 -2.75 -10.10 -12.15
CA THR A 547 -2.48 -10.79 -10.88
C THR A 547 -2.31 -12.29 -11.09
N VAL A 548 -1.37 -12.89 -10.36
CA VAL A 548 -1.18 -14.35 -10.28
C VAL A 548 -1.31 -14.82 -8.83
N PRO A 549 -1.63 -16.09 -8.58
CA PRO A 549 -1.68 -16.62 -7.22
C PRO A 549 -0.36 -16.47 -6.47
N SER A 550 -0.41 -16.32 -5.14
CA SER A 550 0.81 -16.19 -4.32
C SER A 550 1.74 -17.40 -4.42
N ALA A 551 1.17 -18.60 -4.62
CA ALA A 551 1.93 -19.82 -4.86
C ALA A 551 2.82 -19.72 -6.11
N VAL A 552 2.35 -19.05 -7.18
CA VAL A 552 3.15 -18.86 -8.41
C VAL A 552 4.35 -17.96 -8.13
N ALA A 553 4.17 -16.90 -7.35
CA ALA A 553 5.28 -16.04 -6.91
C ALA A 553 6.30 -16.80 -6.06
N ALA A 554 5.83 -17.66 -5.16
CA ALA A 554 6.69 -18.50 -4.33
C ALA A 554 7.52 -19.50 -5.16
N ILE A 555 6.89 -20.18 -6.13
CA ILE A 555 7.58 -21.08 -7.08
C ILE A 555 8.62 -20.31 -7.90
N ALA A 556 8.30 -19.08 -8.31
CA ALA A 556 9.19 -18.18 -9.03
C ALA A 556 10.31 -17.57 -8.16
N GLY A 557 10.32 -17.81 -6.84
CA GLY A 557 11.29 -17.24 -5.91
C GLY A 557 11.09 -15.75 -5.60
N CYS A 558 9.89 -15.20 -5.83
CA CYS A 558 9.57 -13.82 -5.53
C CYS A 558 8.96 -13.68 -4.12
N ALA A 559 9.69 -13.03 -3.22
CA ALA A 559 9.18 -12.68 -1.89
C ALA A 559 8.28 -11.42 -1.91
N PRO A 560 7.40 -11.24 -0.90
CA PRO A 560 6.68 -9.99 -0.69
C PRO A 560 7.61 -8.78 -0.62
N GLY A 561 7.19 -7.64 -1.17
CA GLY A 561 8.00 -6.43 -1.33
C GLY A 561 9.03 -6.48 -2.47
N GLY A 562 9.20 -7.63 -3.13
CA GLY A 562 10.23 -7.87 -4.13
C GLY A 562 9.73 -7.90 -5.58
N HIS A 563 10.68 -8.14 -6.48
CA HIS A 563 10.43 -8.51 -7.86
C HIS A 563 11.52 -9.49 -8.35
N VAL A 564 11.18 -10.30 -9.34
CA VAL A 564 12.09 -11.23 -10.02
C VAL A 564 11.90 -11.13 -11.53
N VAL A 565 12.96 -11.34 -12.30
CA VAL A 565 12.90 -11.43 -13.77
C VAL A 565 13.21 -12.87 -14.16
N LEU A 566 12.20 -13.58 -14.66
CA LEU A 566 12.29 -14.97 -15.07
C LEU A 566 12.76 -15.04 -16.53
N PRO A 567 13.84 -15.79 -16.85
CA PRO A 567 14.23 -16.02 -18.24
C PRO A 567 13.13 -16.76 -19.00
N SER A 568 12.85 -16.32 -20.24
CA SER A 568 11.92 -17.00 -21.15
C SER A 568 12.49 -17.01 -22.57
N ARG A 569 11.85 -17.80 -23.45
CA ARG A 569 12.17 -17.83 -24.88
C ARG A 569 11.96 -16.49 -25.62
N LEU A 570 11.16 -15.57 -25.08
CA LEU A 570 10.88 -14.24 -25.65
C LEU A 570 11.43 -13.10 -24.76
N GLY A 571 12.54 -13.33 -24.05
CA GLY A 571 13.17 -12.36 -23.15
C GLY A 571 12.66 -12.40 -21.71
N GLY A 572 13.23 -11.59 -20.83
CA GLY A 572 12.90 -11.62 -19.40
C GLY A 572 11.41 -11.33 -19.13
N GLN A 573 10.80 -12.12 -18.25
CA GLN A 573 9.44 -11.94 -17.78
C GLN A 573 9.44 -11.48 -16.33
N THR A 574 8.95 -10.27 -16.05
CA THR A 574 8.96 -9.72 -14.70
C THR A 574 7.75 -10.18 -13.90
N LEU A 575 7.99 -10.67 -12.69
CA LEU A 575 7.00 -10.91 -11.65
C LEU A 575 7.31 -9.98 -10.47
N ARG A 576 6.31 -9.25 -9.98
CA ARG A 576 6.46 -8.25 -8.91
C ARG A 576 5.42 -8.48 -7.82
N TRP A 577 5.82 -8.37 -6.55
CA TRP A 577 4.92 -8.48 -5.41
C TRP A 577 5.04 -7.27 -4.48
N THR A 578 4.53 -6.13 -4.95
CA THR A 578 4.63 -4.83 -4.23
C THR A 578 3.28 -4.32 -3.71
N GLY A 579 2.20 -5.04 -4.00
CA GLY A 579 0.88 -4.77 -3.46
C GLY A 579 0.27 -6.05 -2.88
N PRO A 580 -1.04 -6.08 -2.63
CA PRO A 580 -1.73 -7.19 -2.00
C PRO A 580 -1.35 -8.57 -2.53
N VAL A 581 -1.43 -8.71 -3.85
CA VAL A 581 -1.20 -9.95 -4.61
C VAL A 581 -0.06 -9.75 -5.60
N PRO A 582 0.68 -10.82 -5.96
CA PRO A 582 1.71 -10.72 -6.97
C PRO A 582 1.13 -10.47 -8.35
N ARG A 583 1.89 -9.74 -9.16
CA ARG A 583 1.54 -9.36 -10.53
C ARG A 583 2.63 -9.79 -11.51
N LEU A 584 2.20 -10.29 -12.65
CA LEU A 584 3.03 -10.65 -13.77
C LEU A 584 2.94 -9.56 -14.85
N SER A 585 4.09 -9.18 -15.42
CA SER A 585 4.11 -8.22 -16.54
C SER A 585 3.43 -8.78 -17.79
N SER A 586 3.17 -7.93 -18.78
CA SER A 586 2.51 -8.29 -20.04
C SER A 586 2.98 -9.63 -20.63
N ILE A 587 2.03 -10.51 -20.94
CA ILE A 587 2.28 -11.77 -21.67
C ILE A 587 1.91 -11.70 -23.16
N ARG A 588 1.50 -10.52 -23.65
CA ARG A 588 1.02 -10.31 -25.03
C ARG A 588 1.94 -10.92 -26.08
N ARG A 589 3.26 -10.73 -25.95
CA ARG A 589 4.27 -11.25 -26.88
C ARG A 589 4.23 -12.79 -27.01
N PHE A 590 3.86 -13.49 -25.94
CA PHE A 590 3.70 -14.93 -26.01
C PHE A 590 2.37 -15.31 -26.66
N LEU A 591 1.29 -14.59 -26.38
CA LEU A 591 -0.03 -14.85 -26.99
C LEU A 591 0.03 -14.69 -28.52
N GLU A 592 0.72 -13.64 -28.99
CA GLU A 592 0.96 -13.40 -30.42
C GLU A 592 1.78 -14.53 -31.06
N ASP A 593 2.72 -15.11 -30.33
CA ASP A 593 3.56 -16.21 -30.81
C ASP A 593 2.83 -17.57 -30.80
N VAL A 594 2.00 -17.85 -29.78
CA VAL A 594 1.25 -19.12 -29.70
C VAL A 594 -0.09 -19.10 -30.44
N GLY A 595 -0.57 -17.92 -30.86
CA GLY A 595 -1.83 -17.75 -31.59
C GLY A 595 -3.07 -17.99 -30.73
N VAL A 596 -3.05 -17.61 -29.46
CA VAL A 596 -4.20 -17.76 -28.54
C VAL A 596 -5.11 -16.53 -28.66
N GLU A 597 -6.37 -16.78 -29.03
CA GLU A 597 -7.44 -15.77 -29.10
C GLU A 597 -8.08 -15.51 -27.72
N GLU A 598 -8.91 -14.48 -27.63
CA GLU A 598 -9.71 -14.16 -26.44
C GLU A 598 -10.58 -15.34 -26.03
N ASP A 599 -10.84 -15.48 -24.72
CA ASP A 599 -11.62 -16.54 -24.08
C ASP A 599 -11.03 -17.97 -24.15
N ASN A 600 -10.05 -18.21 -25.01
CA ASN A 600 -9.32 -19.48 -25.03
C ASN A 600 -8.44 -19.64 -23.79
N GLU A 601 -8.33 -20.86 -23.27
CA GLU A 601 -7.48 -21.15 -22.13
C GLU A 601 -6.01 -21.38 -22.52
N LEU A 602 -5.12 -21.00 -21.61
CA LEU A 602 -3.68 -21.16 -21.73
C LEU A 602 -3.07 -21.60 -20.41
N LEU A 603 -1.79 -21.96 -20.46
CA LEU A 603 -1.00 -22.37 -19.31
C LEU A 603 0.17 -21.40 -19.12
N LEU A 604 0.27 -20.79 -17.95
CA LEU A 604 1.50 -20.12 -17.51
C LEU A 604 2.40 -21.16 -16.87
N GLU A 605 3.56 -21.43 -17.48
CA GLU A 605 4.54 -22.36 -16.96
C GLU A 605 5.61 -21.62 -16.16
N VAL A 606 5.77 -21.99 -14.88
CA VAL A 606 6.90 -21.58 -14.04
C VAL A 606 7.66 -22.84 -13.65
N ARG A 607 8.94 -22.89 -14.00
CA ARG A 607 9.82 -24.01 -13.70
C ARG A 607 10.61 -23.76 -12.43
N THR A 608 10.94 -24.82 -11.70
CA THR A 608 11.73 -24.72 -10.47
C THR A 608 13.16 -24.21 -10.69
N ASP A 609 13.66 -24.21 -11.93
CA ASP A 609 14.93 -23.60 -12.34
C ASP A 609 14.81 -22.09 -12.63
N GLY A 610 13.64 -21.48 -12.39
CA GLY A 610 13.39 -20.05 -12.56
C GLY A 610 13.01 -19.63 -13.97
N ARG A 611 12.76 -20.57 -14.90
CA ARG A 611 12.29 -20.25 -16.25
C ARG A 611 10.77 -20.04 -16.31
N PHE A 612 10.36 -19.20 -17.26
CA PHE A 612 8.96 -18.92 -17.56
C PHE A 612 8.62 -19.22 -19.01
N ASP A 613 7.42 -19.72 -19.28
CA ASP A 613 6.84 -19.78 -20.62
C ASP A 613 5.30 -19.68 -20.58
N VAL A 614 4.70 -19.46 -21.75
CA VAL A 614 3.24 -19.53 -21.96
C VAL A 614 2.97 -20.59 -23.02
N LEU A 615 2.14 -21.57 -22.66
CA LEU A 615 1.77 -22.69 -23.51
C LEU A 615 0.27 -22.62 -23.84
N PRO A 616 -0.15 -22.95 -25.07
CA PRO A 616 -1.58 -23.10 -25.37
C PRO A 616 -2.14 -24.31 -24.63
N LEU A 617 -3.40 -24.24 -24.16
CA LEU A 617 -4.10 -25.42 -23.68
C LEU A 617 -4.38 -26.35 -24.87
N ARG A 618 -3.96 -27.62 -24.77
CA ARG A 618 -4.19 -28.60 -25.84
C ARG A 618 -5.60 -29.15 -25.77
N THR A 619 -6.45 -28.79 -26.71
CA THR A 619 -7.78 -29.39 -26.85
C THR A 619 -7.68 -30.82 -27.39
N VAL A 620 -8.33 -31.76 -26.72
CA VAL A 620 -8.57 -33.12 -27.25
C VAL A 620 -9.89 -33.15 -28.03
N ALA A 621 -10.11 -34.18 -28.85
CA ALA A 621 -11.34 -34.31 -29.62
C ALA A 621 -12.59 -34.34 -28.71
N ASP A 622 -13.72 -33.81 -29.17
CA ASP A 622 -14.95 -33.74 -28.37
C ASP A 622 -15.47 -35.12 -27.94
N ASN A 623 -15.16 -36.17 -28.70
CA ASN A 623 -15.50 -37.55 -28.40
C ASN A 623 -14.41 -38.31 -27.61
N ALA A 624 -13.32 -37.65 -27.22
CA ALA A 624 -12.26 -38.26 -26.43
C ALA A 624 -12.77 -38.70 -25.05
N GLU A 625 -12.12 -39.72 -24.49
CA GLU A 625 -12.45 -40.24 -23.17
C GLU A 625 -12.33 -39.15 -22.08
N PRO A 626 -13.21 -39.14 -21.06
CA PRO A 626 -13.22 -38.08 -20.05
C PRO A 626 -11.88 -37.90 -19.33
N LEU A 627 -11.13 -39.00 -19.10
CA LEU A 627 -9.82 -38.92 -18.45
C LEU A 627 -8.75 -38.24 -19.34
N ARG A 628 -8.85 -38.35 -20.68
CA ARG A 628 -7.96 -37.64 -21.62
C ARG A 628 -8.23 -36.14 -21.61
N LYS A 629 -9.51 -35.76 -21.56
CA LYS A 629 -9.95 -34.37 -21.34
C LYS A 629 -9.42 -33.84 -20.01
N ALA A 630 -9.50 -34.63 -18.94
CA ALA A 630 -8.97 -34.24 -17.63
C ALA A 630 -7.44 -34.01 -17.67
N LEU A 631 -6.67 -34.88 -18.33
CA LEU A 631 -5.23 -34.70 -18.54
C LEU A 631 -4.91 -33.40 -19.28
N SER A 632 -5.69 -33.05 -20.30
CA SER A 632 -5.57 -31.77 -21.00
C SER A 632 -5.77 -30.59 -20.03
N LEU A 633 -6.86 -30.59 -19.25
CA LEU A 633 -7.18 -29.49 -18.32
C LEU A 633 -6.14 -29.31 -17.21
N ILE A 634 -5.47 -30.38 -16.78
CA ILE A 634 -4.38 -30.27 -15.79
C ILE A 634 -3.03 -29.90 -16.43
N GLY A 635 -3.01 -29.68 -17.75
CA GLY A 635 -1.90 -29.10 -18.48
C GLY A 635 -0.99 -30.09 -19.19
N HIS A 636 -1.37 -31.34 -19.42
CA HIS A 636 -0.57 -32.23 -20.28
C HIS A 636 -0.57 -31.73 -21.75
N THR A 637 0.62 -31.65 -22.35
CA THR A 637 0.80 -31.23 -23.75
C THR A 637 0.58 -32.34 -24.76
N GLU A 638 0.60 -33.60 -24.32
CA GLU A 638 0.33 -34.79 -25.14
C GLU A 638 -0.60 -35.75 -24.38
N PRO A 639 -1.85 -35.35 -24.08
CA PRO A 639 -2.75 -36.15 -23.25
C PRO A 639 -3.09 -37.50 -23.88
N GLU A 640 -3.05 -37.62 -25.22
CA GLU A 640 -3.33 -38.85 -25.98
C GLU A 640 -2.23 -39.91 -25.84
N THR A 641 -0.98 -39.51 -25.56
CA THR A 641 0.17 -40.43 -25.53
C THR A 641 0.44 -41.03 -24.15
N VAL A 642 -0.24 -40.53 -23.11
CA VAL A 642 -0.10 -41.06 -21.74
C VAL A 642 -0.60 -42.51 -21.68
N PRO A 643 0.19 -43.48 -21.20
CA PRO A 643 -0.26 -44.86 -21.06
C PRO A 643 -1.48 -44.95 -20.12
N GLU A 644 -2.47 -45.77 -20.47
CA GLU A 644 -3.76 -45.84 -19.77
C GLU A 644 -3.58 -46.17 -18.28
N GLU A 645 -2.67 -47.09 -17.96
CA GLU A 645 -2.33 -47.49 -16.59
C GLU A 645 -1.65 -46.38 -15.76
N ARG A 646 -1.18 -45.30 -16.41
CA ARG A 646 -0.52 -44.16 -15.75
C ARG A 646 -1.41 -42.94 -15.58
N ILE A 647 -2.59 -42.91 -16.20
CA ILE A 647 -3.47 -41.72 -16.20
C ILE A 647 -3.86 -41.32 -14.78
N ALA A 648 -4.29 -42.28 -13.95
CA ALA A 648 -4.67 -42.01 -12.56
C ALA A 648 -3.49 -41.46 -11.74
N SER A 649 -2.29 -42.05 -11.90
CA SER A 649 -1.08 -41.57 -11.20
C SER A 649 -0.66 -40.18 -11.69
N ALA A 650 -0.83 -39.87 -12.98
CA ALA A 650 -0.55 -38.54 -13.51
C ALA A 650 -1.49 -37.47 -12.91
N LEU A 651 -2.80 -37.78 -12.85
CA LEU A 651 -3.79 -36.92 -12.19
C LEU A 651 -3.50 -36.72 -10.70
N ALA A 652 -2.97 -37.75 -10.02
CA ALA A 652 -2.58 -37.67 -8.62
C ALA A 652 -1.31 -36.81 -8.41
N SER A 653 -0.24 -37.08 -9.17
CA SER A 653 1.02 -36.34 -9.09
C SER A 653 0.88 -34.85 -9.44
N ALA A 654 -0.11 -34.50 -10.27
CA ALA A 654 -0.47 -33.12 -10.57
C ALA A 654 -0.92 -32.31 -9.35
N LEU A 655 -1.45 -32.99 -8.33
CA LEU A 655 -1.86 -32.41 -7.03
C LEU A 655 -0.84 -32.63 -5.91
N GLY A 656 0.33 -33.20 -6.22
CA GLY A 656 1.33 -33.56 -5.19
C GLY A 656 1.07 -34.89 -4.48
N LEU A 657 0.11 -35.70 -4.94
CA LEU A 657 -0.24 -36.99 -4.34
C LEU A 657 0.60 -38.12 -4.97
N ASP A 658 1.92 -38.05 -4.80
CA ASP A 658 2.84 -38.99 -5.43
C ASP A 658 2.61 -40.43 -4.96
N GLY A 659 2.50 -41.36 -5.91
CA GLY A 659 2.26 -42.77 -5.66
C GLY A 659 0.79 -43.17 -5.44
N GLU A 660 -0.13 -42.21 -5.40
CA GLU A 660 -1.56 -42.51 -5.34
C GLU A 660 -2.11 -42.88 -6.74
N SER A 661 -3.04 -43.84 -6.76
CA SER A 661 -3.69 -44.34 -7.98
C SER A 661 -5.19 -44.64 -7.78
N ARG A 662 -5.71 -44.53 -6.56
CA ARG A 662 -7.09 -44.87 -6.21
C ARG A 662 -8.04 -43.76 -6.69
N PRO A 663 -8.99 -44.06 -7.59
CA PRO A 663 -9.94 -43.08 -8.14
C PRO A 663 -10.66 -42.23 -7.08
N ARG A 664 -11.16 -42.86 -6.01
CA ARG A 664 -11.89 -42.18 -4.93
C ARG A 664 -11.04 -41.11 -4.23
N ARG A 665 -9.77 -41.41 -3.94
CA ARG A 665 -8.86 -40.46 -3.27
C ARG A 665 -8.48 -39.30 -4.18
N ILE A 666 -8.24 -39.59 -5.45
CA ILE A 666 -7.94 -38.55 -6.45
C ILE A 666 -9.13 -37.63 -6.64
N LEU A 667 -10.34 -38.19 -6.85
CA LEU A 667 -11.56 -37.41 -7.01
C LEU A 667 -11.85 -36.54 -5.77
N SER A 668 -11.67 -37.09 -4.56
CA SER A 668 -11.79 -36.35 -3.30
C SER A 668 -10.84 -35.15 -3.25
N ALA A 669 -9.59 -35.31 -3.68
CA ALA A 669 -8.61 -34.22 -3.72
C ALA A 669 -8.97 -33.11 -4.72
N TYR A 670 -9.47 -33.46 -5.92
CA TYR A 670 -9.96 -32.47 -6.89
C TYR A 670 -11.22 -31.74 -6.40
N ARG A 671 -12.13 -32.43 -5.71
CA ARG A 671 -13.31 -31.82 -5.06
C ARG A 671 -12.89 -30.87 -3.94
N ALA A 672 -11.92 -31.25 -3.11
CA ALA A 672 -11.40 -30.38 -2.05
C ALA A 672 -10.78 -29.08 -2.58
N ARG A 673 -10.26 -29.10 -3.82
CA ARG A 673 -9.77 -27.92 -4.55
C ARG A 673 -10.84 -27.19 -5.37
N ARG A 674 -12.08 -27.68 -5.41
CA ARG A 674 -13.19 -27.09 -6.21
C ARG A 674 -12.84 -27.00 -7.71
N GLU A 675 -12.19 -28.04 -8.23
CA GLU A 675 -11.78 -28.13 -9.64
C GLU A 675 -12.95 -28.62 -10.50
N THR A 676 -14.05 -27.87 -10.52
CA THR A 676 -15.38 -28.28 -11.02
C THR A 676 -15.36 -28.97 -12.38
N GLU A 677 -14.64 -28.40 -13.36
CA GLU A 677 -14.53 -28.98 -14.71
C GLU A 677 -13.80 -30.32 -14.72
N VAL A 678 -12.72 -30.44 -13.93
CA VAL A 678 -11.96 -31.69 -13.83
C VAL A 678 -12.79 -32.72 -13.05
N VAL A 679 -13.41 -32.32 -11.94
CA VAL A 679 -14.29 -33.17 -11.13
C VAL A 679 -15.40 -33.79 -11.97
N ALA A 680 -16.09 -33.01 -12.80
CA ALA A 680 -17.15 -33.51 -13.67
C ALA A 680 -16.67 -34.63 -14.63
N LEU A 681 -15.47 -34.47 -15.21
CA LEU A 681 -14.87 -35.48 -16.08
C LEU A 681 -14.44 -36.73 -15.31
N LEU A 682 -13.88 -36.57 -14.10
CA LEU A 682 -13.50 -37.68 -13.24
C LEU A 682 -14.72 -38.46 -12.73
N GLU A 683 -15.81 -37.77 -12.40
CA GLU A 683 -17.08 -38.39 -12.04
C GLU A 683 -17.66 -39.19 -13.20
N GLN A 684 -17.69 -38.62 -14.41
CA GLN A 684 -18.14 -39.33 -15.60
C GLN A 684 -17.32 -40.62 -15.86
N ALA A 685 -16.02 -40.61 -15.58
CA ALA A 685 -15.15 -41.76 -15.77
C ALA A 685 -15.24 -42.82 -14.66
N TRP A 686 -15.36 -42.39 -13.41
CA TRP A 686 -15.16 -43.27 -12.24
C TRP A 686 -16.43 -43.57 -11.45
N VAL A 687 -17.44 -42.69 -11.51
CA VAL A 687 -18.72 -42.88 -10.84
C VAL A 687 -19.70 -43.45 -11.87
N ARG A 688 -19.92 -44.77 -11.84
CA ARG A 688 -20.93 -45.40 -12.71
C ARG A 688 -22.31 -44.88 -12.32
N VAL A 689 -23.01 -44.24 -13.25
CA VAL A 689 -24.46 -44.07 -13.16
C VAL A 689 -25.08 -45.48 -13.20
N PRO A 690 -25.85 -45.91 -12.18
CA PRO A 690 -26.63 -47.13 -12.31
C PRO A 690 -27.63 -46.94 -13.46
N HIS A 691 -27.56 -47.80 -14.48
CA HIS A 691 -28.62 -47.91 -15.48
C HIS A 691 -29.84 -48.61 -14.90
#